data_AF-A0A7Y0LEG6-F1
#
_entry.id   AF-A0A7Y0LEG6-F1
#
_cell.length_a   1.000
_cell.length_b   1.000
_cell.length_c   1.000
_cell.angle_alpha   90.00
_cell.angle_beta   90.00
_cell.angle_gamma   90.00
#
_symmetry.space_group_name_H-M   'P 1'
#
loop_
_entity.id
_entity.type
_entity.pdbx_description
1 polymer ?
#
loop_
_entity_poly.entity_id
_entity_poly.type
_entity_poly.pdbx_seq_one_letter_code
_entity_poly.pdbx_strand_id
1 'polypeptide(L)'
;MSNLKNINLMSFAISGVGLLAIFICLVITLYFPASKLFTYIAMVSVVALYLLKPYAWLTTLPIFIVLIDLAPWTGAFLFNEFDIYILMSIGVLYLRNAPLMKLGISIKIIVPLLFILLVIINIDWQGVVNYLLRNDALNNPYYSEAYTLKVGKGFLYGFLLSLVFSHQVRENAYSTLSSLFWGGIVASILLFVIVLWERGTLAAIFQFNSIWSIANSLLDFTSSYRVTGLFSDMHTGGEAYDGVVLLLIPLNLCALCWFSTRKSKLLSLMALFSVSYCVLVGYTRTTYFAAFIEVVSVLFLYSRFIGNQKFLGKKDFVFLSAMIVGAVIAFRLGGYMSLLTSSVLILGILSLVVLSNKGLISLSMNKGLIAMGSIMLAIISWHYASESRWVEHSLFSELALVLIVFINSVVAYGYFASNNFKDAQSNLYAALSVIALAFVFSVIFGSYQFGERMKTIEDDIQIRLSHWTDVLRSSQEHHVSTVLGNGLGSFPINYAIASPESVVDIGSFKISNSKLIIGKGSDLILGQRLDIEPNTEYQVVVEIENNNQVSLNLGFCERNLIYASNFTATCSLKYLKNTIGNYKIETKIESKAVGKGMLSWPSMLTISNRYSEEPLIIDAISVTKLGSNVNLVKNNRFEKGINHWFFYNDFSHLPWHIKNTYLSVYYQLGVIGCILLFLLLSCLQNKKDLFDELKILRIMLLGAILGFGGFGFFGDPFDSAKVSSLFFMLLLSFYQLTYCPQVKPGR
;
A
#
# COMPACT_ATOMS: atom_id res chain seq x y z
N MET A 1 31.00 -39.43 7.43
CA MET A 1 30.30 -39.76 6.16
C MET A 1 28.79 -39.47 6.17
N SER A 2 28.07 -39.60 7.30
CA SER A 2 26.62 -39.28 7.39
C SER A 2 26.29 -37.79 7.16
N ASN A 3 27.11 -36.86 7.69
CA ASN A 3 26.89 -35.42 7.49
C ASN A 3 27.09 -34.92 6.04
N LEU A 4 27.92 -35.59 5.24
CA LEU A 4 28.15 -35.22 3.82
C LEU A 4 27.00 -35.66 2.91
N LYS A 5 26.37 -36.82 3.18
CA LYS A 5 25.18 -37.28 2.43
C LYS A 5 23.96 -36.38 2.68
N ASN A 6 23.76 -35.91 3.92
CA ASN A 6 22.65 -35.01 4.26
C ASN A 6 22.78 -33.62 3.63
N ILE A 7 24.01 -33.11 3.45
CA ILE A 7 24.25 -31.81 2.79
C ILE A 7 23.85 -31.88 1.30
N ASN A 8 24.16 -32.98 0.61
CA ASN A 8 23.80 -33.14 -0.81
C ASN A 8 22.29 -33.30 -1.03
N LEU A 9 21.59 -34.05 -0.17
CA LEU A 9 20.14 -34.26 -0.31
C LEU A 9 19.36 -32.97 -0.09
N MET A 10 19.76 -32.16 0.89
CA MET A 10 19.05 -30.92 1.19
C MET A 10 19.36 -29.82 0.17
N SER A 11 20.60 -29.75 -0.30
CA SER A 11 20.96 -28.88 -1.44
C SER A 11 20.17 -29.23 -2.70
N PHE A 12 19.95 -30.53 -2.95
CA PHE A 12 19.11 -31.01 -4.04
C PHE A 12 17.64 -30.61 -3.86
N ALA A 13 17.08 -30.74 -2.66
CA ALA A 13 15.70 -30.31 -2.37
C ALA A 13 15.51 -28.78 -2.56
N ILE A 14 16.44 -27.96 -2.06
CA ILE A 14 16.41 -26.50 -2.23
C ILE A 14 16.54 -26.13 -3.71
N SER A 15 17.43 -26.79 -4.44
CA SER A 15 17.56 -26.60 -5.89
C SER A 15 16.29 -27.03 -6.64
N GLY A 16 15.63 -28.10 -6.19
CA GLY A 16 14.34 -28.56 -6.73
C GLY A 16 13.23 -27.53 -6.56
N VAL A 17 13.13 -26.89 -5.40
CA VAL A 17 12.19 -25.77 -5.18
C VAL A 17 12.51 -24.61 -6.11
N GLY A 18 13.79 -24.28 -6.29
CA GLY A 18 14.23 -23.24 -7.23
C GLY A 18 13.84 -23.54 -8.67
N LEU A 19 14.08 -24.77 -9.15
CA LEU A 19 13.70 -25.22 -10.49
C LEU A 19 12.18 -25.24 -10.70
N LEU A 20 11.43 -25.67 -9.69
CA LEU A 20 9.96 -25.67 -9.73
C LEU A 20 9.41 -24.25 -9.83
N ALA A 21 9.96 -23.29 -9.07
CA ALA A 21 9.57 -21.89 -9.15
C ALA A 21 9.82 -21.30 -10.54
N ILE A 22 10.97 -21.61 -11.16
CA ILE A 22 11.28 -21.20 -12.54
C ILE A 22 10.31 -21.85 -13.53
N PHE A 23 10.01 -23.14 -13.37
CA PHE A 23 9.07 -23.83 -14.23
C PHE A 23 7.67 -23.19 -14.17
N ILE A 24 7.13 -22.95 -12.98
CA ILE A 24 5.83 -22.29 -12.80
C ILE A 24 5.86 -20.88 -13.41
N CYS A 25 6.95 -20.12 -13.19
CA CYS A 25 7.13 -18.79 -13.78
C CYS A 25 7.08 -18.82 -15.32
N LEU A 26 7.75 -19.81 -15.94
CA LEU A 26 7.72 -19.99 -17.39
C LEU A 26 6.31 -20.32 -17.88
N VAL A 27 5.57 -21.18 -17.17
CA VAL A 27 4.18 -21.50 -17.54
C VAL A 27 3.29 -20.25 -17.46
N ILE A 28 3.35 -19.48 -16.36
CA ILE A 28 2.59 -18.21 -16.24
C ILE A 28 2.94 -17.26 -17.39
N THR A 29 4.23 -17.14 -17.72
CA THR A 29 4.71 -16.25 -18.79
C THR A 29 4.18 -16.66 -20.18
N LEU A 30 3.92 -17.94 -20.43
CA LEU A 30 3.38 -18.40 -21.72
C LEU A 30 1.95 -17.88 -21.96
N TYR A 31 1.15 -17.77 -20.90
CA TYR A 31 -0.25 -17.37 -20.92
C TYR A 31 -0.50 -15.91 -20.53
N PHE A 32 0.52 -15.21 -20.01
CA PHE A 32 0.41 -13.82 -19.58
C PHE A 32 0.04 -12.89 -20.76
N PRO A 33 -1.05 -12.12 -20.69
CA PRO A 33 -1.56 -11.28 -21.79
C PRO A 33 -0.80 -9.94 -21.89
N ALA A 34 0.52 -10.02 -22.05
CA ALA A 34 1.39 -8.88 -22.34
C ALA A 34 2.41 -9.23 -23.43
N SER A 35 3.27 -8.27 -23.78
CA SER A 35 4.35 -8.51 -24.73
C SER A 35 5.37 -9.51 -24.16
N LYS A 36 5.39 -10.71 -24.74
CA LYS A 36 6.31 -11.79 -24.36
C LYS A 36 7.78 -11.35 -24.41
N LEU A 37 8.15 -10.55 -25.42
CA LEU A 37 9.51 -10.04 -25.56
C LEU A 37 9.94 -9.20 -24.35
N PHE A 38 9.11 -8.24 -23.94
CA PHE A 38 9.41 -7.40 -22.77
C PHE A 38 9.44 -8.21 -21.48
N THR A 39 8.54 -9.18 -21.32
CA THR A 39 8.54 -10.07 -20.14
C THR A 39 9.81 -10.90 -20.07
N TYR A 40 10.26 -11.51 -21.17
CA TYR A 40 11.51 -12.29 -21.18
C TYR A 40 12.74 -11.41 -20.92
N ILE A 41 12.81 -10.21 -21.50
CA ILE A 41 13.90 -9.26 -21.24
C ILE A 41 13.93 -8.88 -19.75
N ALA A 42 12.77 -8.62 -19.14
CA ALA A 42 12.67 -8.34 -17.71
C ALA A 42 13.17 -9.51 -16.85
N MET A 43 12.76 -10.74 -17.16
CA MET A 43 13.20 -11.95 -16.45
C MET A 43 14.72 -12.13 -16.54
N VAL A 44 15.30 -12.03 -17.73
CA VAL A 44 16.76 -12.14 -17.93
C VAL A 44 17.51 -11.03 -17.17
N SER A 45 16.96 -9.82 -17.15
CA SER A 45 17.53 -8.69 -16.41
C SER A 45 17.55 -8.94 -14.90
N VAL A 46 16.48 -9.52 -14.35
CA VAL A 46 16.41 -9.91 -12.93
C VAL A 46 17.45 -10.99 -12.61
N VAL A 47 17.58 -12.01 -13.45
CA VAL A 47 18.60 -13.06 -13.30
C VAL A 47 20.00 -12.45 -13.29
N ALA A 48 20.33 -11.66 -14.31
CA ALA A 48 21.65 -11.03 -14.45
C ALA A 48 21.96 -10.14 -13.23
N LEU A 49 20.98 -9.35 -12.78
CA LEU A 49 21.15 -8.49 -11.61
C LEU A 49 21.46 -9.29 -10.33
N TYR A 50 20.77 -10.42 -10.11
CA TYR A 50 20.96 -11.24 -8.91
C TYR A 50 22.21 -12.11 -8.96
N LEU A 51 22.70 -12.46 -10.14
CA LEU A 51 24.01 -13.07 -10.30
C LEU A 51 25.12 -12.07 -9.93
N LEU A 52 25.03 -10.83 -10.42
CA LEU A 52 26.02 -9.78 -10.16
C LEU A 52 25.97 -9.23 -8.72
N LYS A 53 24.77 -9.03 -8.16
CA LYS A 53 24.54 -8.43 -6.83
C LYS A 53 23.57 -9.26 -5.99
N PRO A 54 24.05 -10.10 -5.05
CA PRO A 54 23.22 -11.04 -4.26
C PRO A 54 22.10 -10.41 -3.44
N TYR A 55 22.31 -9.18 -2.97
CA TYR A 55 21.38 -8.48 -2.08
C TYR A 55 20.44 -7.53 -2.84
N ALA A 56 20.56 -7.44 -4.18
CA ALA A 56 19.78 -6.51 -4.99
C ALA A 56 18.28 -6.79 -4.93
N TRP A 57 17.87 -8.04 -4.70
CA TRP A 57 16.46 -8.41 -4.58
C TRP A 57 15.74 -7.67 -3.44
N LEU A 58 16.46 -7.30 -2.38
CA LEU A 58 15.94 -6.51 -1.25
C LEU A 58 15.68 -5.05 -1.62
N THR A 59 16.41 -4.54 -2.60
CA THR A 59 16.13 -3.22 -3.18
C THR A 59 15.01 -3.29 -4.20
N THR A 60 15.03 -4.30 -5.09
CA THR A 60 14.08 -4.37 -6.20
C THR A 60 12.70 -4.81 -5.75
N LEU A 61 12.55 -5.60 -4.68
CA LEU A 61 11.24 -6.09 -4.22
C LEU A 61 10.31 -4.95 -3.76
N PRO A 62 10.70 -4.06 -2.83
CA PRO A 62 9.86 -2.91 -2.46
C PRO A 62 9.58 -1.97 -3.65
N ILE A 63 10.58 -1.78 -4.53
CA ILE A 63 10.45 -0.95 -5.74
C ILE A 63 9.40 -1.55 -6.68
N PHE A 64 9.47 -2.85 -6.95
CA PHE A 64 8.54 -3.55 -7.83
C PHE A 64 7.11 -3.48 -7.31
N ILE A 65 6.91 -3.70 -6.00
CA ILE A 65 5.60 -3.64 -5.34
C ILE A 65 4.88 -2.32 -5.64
N VAL A 66 5.61 -1.20 -5.59
CA VAL A 66 5.08 0.15 -5.79
C VAL A 66 4.97 0.53 -7.27
N LEU A 67 5.97 0.20 -8.09
CA LEU A 67 6.08 0.72 -9.45
C LEU A 67 5.26 -0.04 -10.48
N ILE A 68 5.09 -1.35 -10.31
CA ILE A 68 4.61 -2.21 -11.38
C ILE A 68 3.31 -2.86 -10.95
N ASP A 69 2.26 -2.54 -11.72
CA ASP A 69 0.99 -3.21 -11.67
C ASP A 69 0.34 -3.16 -13.07
N LEU A 70 0.41 -4.27 -13.79
CA LEU A 70 -0.09 -4.33 -15.17
C LEU A 70 -1.50 -4.92 -15.26
N ALA A 71 -2.12 -5.31 -14.14
CA ALA A 71 -3.45 -5.92 -14.15
C ALA A 71 -4.50 -5.04 -14.84
N PRO A 72 -4.53 -3.69 -14.68
CA PRO A 72 -5.50 -2.84 -15.40
C PRO A 72 -5.33 -2.80 -16.93
N TRP A 73 -4.16 -3.18 -17.46
CA TRP A 73 -3.88 -3.25 -18.91
C TRP A 73 -4.00 -4.67 -19.48
N THR A 74 -3.69 -5.66 -18.65
CA THR A 74 -3.59 -7.07 -19.05
C THR A 74 -4.85 -7.86 -18.71
N GLY A 75 -5.68 -7.39 -17.77
CA GLY A 75 -6.81 -8.14 -17.21
C GLY A 75 -6.39 -9.28 -16.27
N ALA A 76 -5.08 -9.50 -16.09
CA ALA A 76 -4.53 -10.62 -15.35
C ALA A 76 -4.53 -10.35 -13.84
N PHE A 77 -5.62 -10.73 -13.18
CA PHE A 77 -5.85 -10.41 -11.76
C PHE A 77 -5.39 -11.49 -10.77
N LEU A 78 -5.58 -12.77 -11.11
CA LEU A 78 -5.18 -13.89 -10.24
C LEU A 78 -3.68 -14.17 -10.33
N PHE A 79 -3.18 -14.32 -11.56
CA PHE A 79 -1.76 -14.48 -11.87
C PHE A 79 -1.25 -13.25 -12.60
N ASN A 80 -0.44 -12.43 -11.94
CA ASN A 80 0.02 -11.15 -12.45
C ASN A 80 1.55 -11.11 -12.60
N GLU A 81 2.06 -10.00 -13.09
CA GLU A 81 3.50 -9.76 -13.27
C GLU A 81 4.30 -9.82 -11.96
N PHE A 82 3.66 -9.59 -10.81
CA PHE A 82 4.29 -9.76 -9.50
C PHE A 82 4.64 -11.23 -9.23
N ASP A 83 3.79 -12.17 -9.66
CA ASP A 83 4.08 -13.60 -9.52
C ASP A 83 5.26 -14.02 -10.41
N ILE A 84 5.32 -13.51 -11.65
CA ILE A 84 6.45 -13.73 -12.58
C ILE A 84 7.75 -13.24 -11.94
N TYR A 85 7.74 -12.01 -11.42
CA TYR A 85 8.91 -11.41 -10.77
C TYR A 85 9.34 -12.18 -9.52
N ILE A 86 8.42 -12.50 -8.61
CA ILE A 86 8.75 -13.20 -7.36
C ILE A 86 9.20 -14.64 -7.62
N LEU A 87 8.50 -15.40 -8.46
CA LEU A 87 8.86 -16.79 -8.74
C LEU A 87 10.23 -16.87 -9.42
N MET A 88 10.52 -15.95 -10.35
CA MET A 88 11.85 -15.85 -10.95
C MET A 88 12.92 -15.49 -9.91
N SER A 89 12.59 -14.56 -9.01
CA SER A 89 13.48 -14.15 -7.91
C SER A 89 13.80 -15.32 -6.98
N ILE A 90 12.78 -16.03 -6.50
CA ILE A 90 12.91 -17.22 -5.66
C ILE A 90 13.74 -18.28 -6.38
N GLY A 91 13.44 -18.56 -7.66
CA GLY A 91 14.16 -19.53 -8.47
C GLY A 91 15.67 -19.30 -8.51
N VAL A 92 16.08 -18.08 -8.84
CA VAL A 92 17.49 -17.69 -8.92
C VAL A 92 18.16 -17.69 -7.55
N LEU A 93 17.49 -17.15 -6.53
CA LEU A 93 18.04 -17.08 -5.17
C LEU A 93 18.23 -18.47 -4.56
N TYR A 94 17.30 -19.39 -4.79
CA TYR A 94 17.40 -20.77 -4.29
C TYR A 94 18.51 -21.54 -5.00
N LEU A 95 18.59 -21.48 -6.33
CA LEU A 95 19.66 -22.16 -7.08
C LEU A 95 21.05 -21.66 -6.69
N ARG A 96 21.19 -20.36 -6.45
CA ARG A 96 22.45 -19.75 -6.03
C ARG A 96 22.85 -20.14 -4.61
N ASN A 97 21.92 -20.11 -3.66
CA ASN A 97 22.20 -20.31 -2.24
C ASN A 97 22.03 -21.77 -1.78
N ALA A 98 21.53 -22.65 -2.64
CA ALA A 98 21.35 -24.08 -2.39
C ALA A 98 22.58 -24.80 -1.78
N PRO A 99 23.83 -24.54 -2.20
CA PRO A 99 24.98 -25.22 -1.58
C PRO A 99 25.32 -24.69 -0.17
N LEU A 100 24.85 -23.49 0.19
CA LEU A 100 25.22 -22.78 1.42
C LEU A 100 24.14 -22.83 2.50
N MET A 101 22.87 -23.02 2.10
CA MET A 101 21.73 -23.05 3.01
C MET A 101 21.67 -24.34 3.83
N LYS A 102 21.72 -24.20 5.16
CA LYS A 102 21.49 -25.29 6.12
C LYS A 102 20.17 -25.08 6.86
N LEU A 103 19.09 -25.71 6.39
CA LEU A 103 17.85 -25.92 7.15
C LEU A 103 17.99 -27.10 8.13
N GLY A 104 18.00 -26.84 9.42
CA GLY A 104 17.86 -27.89 10.44
C GLY A 104 16.41 -28.00 10.89
N ILE A 105 15.83 -29.20 10.89
CA ILE A 105 14.47 -29.45 11.41
C ILE A 105 14.47 -29.09 12.90
N SER A 106 13.79 -27.99 13.23
CA SER A 106 13.67 -27.45 14.58
C SER A 106 12.39 -26.61 14.66
N ILE A 107 11.97 -26.24 15.86
CA ILE A 107 10.75 -25.44 16.09
C ILE A 107 10.70 -24.15 15.23
N LYS A 108 11.88 -23.67 14.83
CA LYS A 108 12.16 -22.53 13.94
C LYS A 108 11.48 -22.62 12.58
N ILE A 109 11.28 -23.85 12.09
CA ILE A 109 10.69 -24.13 10.79
C ILE A 109 9.32 -24.78 10.96
N ILE A 110 9.10 -25.57 12.03
CA ILE A 110 7.85 -26.29 12.24
C ILE A 110 6.65 -25.33 12.37
N VAL A 111 6.74 -24.30 13.20
CA VAL A 111 5.61 -23.36 13.38
C VAL A 111 5.29 -22.60 12.09
N PRO A 112 6.28 -21.97 11.41
CA PRO A 112 6.06 -21.42 10.07
C PRO A 112 5.48 -22.42 9.06
N LEU A 113 5.98 -23.66 9.04
CA LEU A 113 5.55 -24.67 8.09
C LEU A 113 4.13 -25.15 8.36
N LEU A 114 3.72 -25.31 9.62
CA LEU A 114 2.33 -25.59 10.00
C LEU A 114 1.40 -24.45 9.61
N PHE A 115 1.83 -23.21 9.81
CA PHE A 115 1.06 -22.04 9.40
C PHE A 115 0.87 -22.00 7.88
N ILE A 116 1.94 -22.28 7.13
CA ILE A 116 1.87 -22.36 5.67
C ILE A 116 1.05 -23.55 5.17
N LEU A 117 1.13 -24.71 5.85
CA LEU A 117 0.30 -25.87 5.52
C LEU A 117 -1.18 -25.53 5.67
N LEU A 118 -1.55 -24.80 6.73
CA LEU A 118 -2.92 -24.33 6.96
C LEU A 118 -3.38 -23.35 5.88
N VAL A 119 -2.48 -22.50 5.37
CA VAL A 119 -2.76 -21.62 4.22
C VAL A 119 -3.05 -22.42 2.93
N ILE A 120 -2.33 -23.53 2.72
CA ILE A 120 -2.42 -24.33 1.49
C ILE A 120 -3.58 -25.32 1.50
N ILE A 121 -3.99 -25.82 2.68
CA ILE A 121 -4.86 -27.01 2.77
C ILE A 121 -6.21 -26.85 2.06
N ASN A 122 -6.73 -25.62 1.98
CA ASN A 122 -8.03 -25.30 1.37
C ASN A 122 -7.91 -24.81 -0.08
N ILE A 123 -6.72 -24.88 -0.69
CA ILE A 123 -6.53 -24.51 -2.11
C ILE A 123 -6.96 -25.67 -2.99
N ASP A 124 -7.94 -25.43 -3.87
CA ASP A 124 -8.26 -26.37 -4.93
C ASP A 124 -7.23 -26.29 -6.07
N TRP A 125 -6.26 -27.21 -6.02
CA TRP A 125 -5.21 -27.31 -7.03
C TRP A 125 -5.73 -27.69 -8.41
N GLN A 126 -6.86 -28.39 -8.51
CA GLN A 126 -7.43 -28.76 -9.80
C GLN A 126 -8.01 -27.54 -10.50
N GLY A 127 -8.82 -26.73 -9.79
CA GLY A 127 -9.33 -25.45 -10.26
C GLY A 127 -8.21 -24.47 -10.62
N VAL A 128 -7.14 -24.40 -9.82
CA VAL A 128 -5.95 -23.58 -10.12
C VAL A 128 -5.28 -24.01 -11.42
N VAL A 129 -5.02 -25.31 -11.60
CA VAL A 129 -4.36 -25.83 -12.81
C VAL A 129 -5.26 -25.63 -14.04
N ASN A 130 -6.57 -25.81 -13.90
CA ASN A 130 -7.53 -25.54 -14.97
C ASN A 130 -7.54 -24.06 -15.36
N TYR A 131 -7.58 -23.15 -14.38
CA TYR A 131 -7.50 -21.71 -14.64
C TYR A 131 -6.22 -21.36 -15.41
N LEU A 132 -5.08 -21.89 -14.97
CA LEU A 132 -3.76 -21.58 -15.52
C LEU A 132 -3.53 -22.18 -16.92
N LEU A 133 -4.01 -23.38 -17.20
CA LEU A 133 -3.81 -24.07 -18.49
C LEU A 133 -4.90 -23.77 -19.53
N ARG A 134 -6.15 -23.65 -19.10
CA ARG A 134 -7.31 -23.45 -19.99
C ARG A 134 -7.69 -21.98 -20.17
N ASN A 135 -7.05 -21.08 -19.41
CA ASN A 135 -7.36 -19.65 -19.40
C ASN A 135 -8.84 -19.40 -19.06
N ASP A 136 -9.35 -20.16 -18.09
CA ASP A 136 -10.73 -20.12 -17.59
C ASP A 136 -11.01 -18.86 -16.74
N ALA A 137 -10.54 -17.70 -17.19
CA ALA A 137 -10.95 -16.39 -16.70
C ALA A 137 -12.36 -16.06 -17.22
N LEU A 138 -13.27 -17.01 -17.03
CA LEU A 138 -14.63 -16.98 -17.52
C LEU A 138 -15.52 -16.21 -16.55
N ASN A 139 -15.32 -16.32 -15.24
CA ASN A 139 -16.19 -15.67 -14.26
C ASN A 139 -15.47 -14.54 -13.53
N ASN A 140 -16.24 -13.74 -12.79
CA ASN A 140 -15.67 -12.82 -11.80
C ASN A 140 -14.70 -13.58 -10.87
N PRO A 141 -13.41 -13.17 -10.80
CA PRO A 141 -12.40 -13.88 -10.03
C PRO A 141 -12.75 -14.09 -8.56
N TYR A 142 -13.50 -13.16 -7.93
CA TYR A 142 -13.89 -13.26 -6.52
C TYR A 142 -14.79 -14.48 -6.20
N TYR A 143 -15.47 -15.02 -7.21
CA TYR A 143 -16.32 -16.20 -7.08
C TYR A 143 -15.66 -17.47 -7.61
N SER A 144 -14.38 -17.40 -7.99
CA SER A 144 -13.62 -18.55 -8.48
C SER A 144 -12.90 -19.26 -7.34
N GLU A 145 -12.80 -20.59 -7.44
CA GLU A 145 -12.04 -21.41 -6.48
C GLU A 145 -10.55 -21.04 -6.45
N ALA A 146 -10.02 -20.55 -7.58
CA ALA A 146 -8.64 -20.08 -7.71
C ALA A 146 -8.35 -18.77 -6.96
N TYR A 147 -9.37 -18.04 -6.49
CA TYR A 147 -9.17 -16.83 -5.68
C TYR A 147 -8.49 -17.11 -4.34
N THR A 148 -8.68 -18.32 -3.80
CA THR A 148 -8.01 -18.76 -2.57
C THR A 148 -6.49 -18.67 -2.68
N LEU A 149 -5.93 -19.07 -3.84
CA LEU A 149 -4.51 -18.94 -4.13
C LEU A 149 -4.07 -17.48 -4.26
N LYS A 150 -4.92 -16.58 -4.78
CA LYS A 150 -4.59 -15.16 -4.92
C LYS A 150 -4.22 -14.53 -3.58
N VAL A 151 -4.99 -14.85 -2.53
CA VAL A 151 -4.72 -14.36 -1.17
C VAL A 151 -3.59 -15.18 -0.53
N GLY A 152 -3.62 -16.52 -0.66
CA GLY A 152 -2.65 -17.43 -0.04
C GLY A 152 -1.21 -17.30 -0.56
N LYS A 153 -1.01 -16.94 -1.84
CA LYS A 153 0.33 -16.88 -2.45
C LYS A 153 1.26 -15.89 -1.77
N GLY A 154 0.75 -14.80 -1.20
CA GLY A 154 1.59 -13.83 -0.51
C GLY A 154 2.24 -14.40 0.75
N PHE A 155 1.53 -15.22 1.52
CA PHE A 155 2.09 -15.94 2.66
C PHE A 155 3.17 -16.96 2.22
N LEU A 156 2.93 -17.66 1.10
CA LEU A 156 3.87 -18.61 0.51
C LEU A 156 5.16 -17.94 0.05
N TYR A 157 5.04 -16.84 -0.69
CA TYR A 157 6.18 -16.04 -1.15
C TYR A 157 6.95 -15.45 0.04
N GLY A 158 6.24 -14.94 1.05
CA GLY A 158 6.85 -14.47 2.29
C GLY A 158 7.68 -15.56 2.98
N PHE A 159 7.14 -16.77 3.12
CA PHE A 159 7.87 -17.91 3.70
C PHE A 159 9.11 -18.28 2.88
N LEU A 160 8.99 -18.44 1.57
CA LEU A 160 10.13 -18.83 0.71
C LEU A 160 11.24 -17.77 0.72
N LEU A 161 10.88 -16.47 0.66
CA LEU A 161 11.83 -15.37 0.75
C LEU A 161 12.45 -15.27 2.15
N SER A 162 11.70 -15.60 3.21
CA SER A 162 12.20 -15.54 4.59
C SER A 162 13.40 -16.47 4.83
N LEU A 163 13.42 -17.64 4.17
CA LEU A 163 14.50 -18.62 4.28
C LEU A 163 15.80 -18.09 3.66
N VAL A 164 15.70 -17.39 2.53
CA VAL A 164 16.84 -16.74 1.87
C VAL A 164 17.30 -15.53 2.68
N PHE A 165 16.36 -14.70 3.15
CA PHE A 165 16.66 -13.52 3.96
C PHE A 165 17.40 -13.91 5.25
N SER A 166 16.89 -14.90 5.99
CA SER A 166 17.49 -15.33 7.25
C SER A 166 18.88 -15.92 7.04
N HIS A 167 19.13 -16.59 5.91
CA HIS A 167 20.46 -17.03 5.52
C HIS A 167 21.39 -15.84 5.24
N GLN A 168 20.97 -14.88 4.42
CA GLN A 168 21.77 -13.70 4.06
C GLN A 168 22.09 -12.80 5.26
N VAL A 169 21.17 -12.64 6.22
CA VAL A 169 21.44 -11.93 7.48
C VAL A 169 22.53 -12.62 8.31
N ARG A 170 22.59 -13.96 8.30
CA ARG A 170 23.63 -14.71 9.02
C ARG A 170 25.01 -14.57 8.36
N GLU A 171 25.05 -14.46 7.03
CA GLU A 171 26.30 -14.24 6.30
C GLU A 171 26.80 -12.80 6.45
N ASN A 172 25.95 -11.82 6.16
CA ASN A 172 26.29 -10.40 6.26
C ASN A 172 25.05 -9.56 6.61
N ALA A 173 24.82 -9.38 7.90
CA ALA A 173 23.69 -8.61 8.42
C ALA A 173 23.72 -7.15 7.91
N TYR A 174 24.91 -6.52 7.87
CA TYR A 174 25.04 -5.12 7.50
C TYR A 174 24.60 -4.86 6.06
N SER A 175 25.12 -5.64 5.11
CA SER A 175 24.81 -5.48 3.68
C SER A 175 23.34 -5.80 3.39
N THR A 176 22.82 -6.85 4.01
CA THR A 176 21.43 -7.31 3.84
C THR A 176 20.45 -6.23 4.32
N LEU A 177 20.60 -5.73 5.54
CA LEU A 177 19.72 -4.68 6.08
C LEU A 177 19.90 -3.36 5.31
N SER A 178 21.13 -3.00 4.94
CA SER A 178 21.37 -1.79 4.14
C SER A 178 20.66 -1.84 2.79
N SER A 179 20.66 -2.99 2.11
CA SER A 179 19.92 -3.16 0.84
C SER A 179 18.41 -3.07 1.04
N LEU A 180 17.86 -3.65 2.11
CA LEU A 180 16.44 -3.52 2.44
C LEU A 180 16.05 -2.05 2.70
N PHE A 181 16.86 -1.31 3.46
CA PHE A 181 16.63 0.10 3.73
C PHE A 181 16.73 0.98 2.48
N TRP A 182 17.69 0.71 1.59
CA TRP A 182 17.74 1.38 0.28
C TRP A 182 16.50 1.07 -0.57
N GLY A 183 16.00 -0.17 -0.53
CA GLY A 183 14.73 -0.54 -1.16
C GLY A 183 13.55 0.28 -0.64
N GLY A 184 13.43 0.42 0.68
CA GLY A 184 12.41 1.25 1.32
C GLY A 184 12.48 2.72 0.90
N ILE A 185 13.68 3.32 0.93
CA ILE A 185 13.90 4.73 0.54
C ILE A 185 13.46 4.97 -0.91
N VAL A 186 13.92 4.13 -1.84
CA VAL A 186 13.64 4.31 -3.26
C VAL A 186 12.16 4.05 -3.55
N ALA A 187 11.57 2.98 -3.00
CA ALA A 187 10.15 2.69 -3.15
C ALA A 187 9.26 3.83 -2.64
N SER A 188 9.64 4.46 -1.54
CA SER A 188 8.92 5.60 -0.95
C SER A 188 8.90 6.83 -1.83
N ILE A 189 10.07 7.19 -2.39
CA ILE A 189 10.19 8.33 -3.31
C ILE A 189 9.41 8.06 -4.59
N LEU A 190 9.50 6.84 -5.12
CA LEU A 190 8.78 6.44 -6.33
C LEU A 190 7.26 6.43 -6.12
N LEU A 191 6.79 5.92 -4.97
CA LEU A 191 5.37 5.97 -4.62
C LEU A 191 4.91 7.43 -4.60
N PHE A 192 5.66 8.32 -3.97
CA PHE A 192 5.35 9.74 -3.95
C PHE A 192 5.26 10.35 -5.36
N VAL A 193 6.18 10.01 -6.27
CA VAL A 193 6.10 10.46 -7.67
C VAL A 193 4.82 9.94 -8.36
N ILE A 194 4.46 8.67 -8.16
CA ILE A 194 3.21 8.10 -8.70
C ILE A 194 1.99 8.83 -8.14
N VAL A 195 2.00 9.12 -6.84
CA VAL A 195 0.92 9.86 -6.18
C VAL A 195 0.81 11.28 -6.74
N LEU A 196 1.93 11.98 -6.98
CA LEU A 196 1.92 13.29 -7.64
C LEU A 196 1.41 13.22 -9.08
N TRP A 197 1.65 12.11 -9.80
CA TRP A 197 1.08 11.87 -11.12
C TRP A 197 -0.43 11.67 -11.02
N GLU A 198 -0.88 10.80 -10.12
CA GLU A 198 -2.29 10.48 -9.92
C GLU A 198 -3.11 11.73 -9.52
N ARG A 199 -2.51 12.66 -8.78
CA ARG A 199 -3.15 13.92 -8.41
C ARG A 199 -3.09 15.01 -9.49
N GLY A 200 -2.43 14.76 -10.62
CA GLY A 200 -2.21 15.75 -11.67
C GLY A 200 -1.18 16.84 -11.32
N THR A 201 -0.51 16.75 -10.17
CA THR A 201 0.56 17.69 -9.77
C THR A 201 1.75 17.63 -10.71
N LEU A 202 2.13 16.43 -11.18
CA LEU A 202 3.20 16.32 -12.19
C LEU A 202 2.80 17.03 -13.49
N ALA A 203 1.55 16.87 -13.94
CA ALA A 203 1.06 17.58 -15.12
C ALA A 203 1.14 19.10 -14.94
N ALA A 204 0.76 19.62 -13.76
CA ALA A 204 0.88 21.04 -13.45
C ALA A 204 2.32 21.56 -13.45
N ILE A 205 3.27 20.76 -12.94
CA ILE A 205 4.71 21.09 -12.95
C ILE A 205 5.26 21.12 -14.37
N PHE A 206 5.00 20.10 -15.17
CA PHE A 206 5.56 19.99 -16.53
C PHE A 206 4.94 20.96 -17.53
N GLN A 207 3.66 21.33 -17.35
CA GLN A 207 2.99 22.32 -18.19
C GLN A 207 3.39 23.76 -17.84
N PHE A 208 4.31 23.98 -16.89
CA PHE A 208 4.72 25.29 -16.37
C PHE A 208 3.51 26.17 -16.00
N ASN A 209 2.48 25.55 -15.40
CA ASN A 209 1.36 26.31 -14.89
C ASN A 209 1.83 27.23 -13.74
N SER A 210 1.05 28.26 -13.42
CA SER A 210 1.41 29.23 -12.36
C SER A 210 1.81 28.52 -11.05
N ILE A 211 2.73 29.10 -10.26
CA ILE A 211 3.17 28.55 -8.97
C ILE A 211 1.96 28.22 -8.07
N TRP A 212 0.91 29.02 -8.16
CA TRP A 212 -0.37 28.80 -7.48
C TRP A 212 -1.07 27.51 -7.87
N SER A 213 -1.04 27.09 -9.14
CA SER A 213 -1.63 25.83 -9.58
C SER A 213 -0.88 24.61 -9.01
N ILE A 214 0.45 24.68 -8.96
CA ILE A 214 1.29 23.64 -8.37
C ILE A 214 1.01 23.57 -6.87
N ALA A 215 1.03 24.71 -6.19
CA ALA A 215 0.71 24.81 -4.76
C ALA A 215 -0.70 24.29 -4.46
N ASN A 216 -1.69 24.65 -5.27
CA ASN A 216 -3.06 24.19 -5.10
C ASN A 216 -3.16 22.67 -5.27
N SER A 217 -2.58 22.09 -6.32
CA SER A 217 -2.62 20.62 -6.51
C SER A 217 -1.88 19.85 -5.42
N LEU A 218 -0.75 20.38 -4.92
CA LEU A 218 0.06 19.72 -3.89
C LEU A 218 -0.60 19.80 -2.51
N LEU A 219 -1.18 20.95 -2.17
CA LEU A 219 -1.71 21.29 -0.84
C LEU A 219 -3.25 21.24 -0.76
N ASP A 220 -3.93 20.79 -1.80
CA ASP A 220 -5.35 20.50 -1.74
C ASP A 220 -5.58 19.28 -0.84
N PHE A 221 -5.88 19.52 0.43
CA PHE A 221 -6.28 18.48 1.37
C PHE A 221 -7.79 18.45 1.61
N THR A 222 -8.56 19.20 0.82
CA THR A 222 -10.03 19.28 0.92
C THR A 222 -10.72 18.38 -0.10
N SER A 223 -10.04 18.00 -1.19
CA SER A 223 -10.55 17.00 -2.12
C SER A 223 -10.88 15.67 -1.43
N SER A 224 -11.84 14.96 -2.00
CA SER A 224 -12.34 13.66 -1.53
C SER A 224 -11.73 12.47 -2.26
N TYR A 225 -10.89 12.73 -3.26
CA TYR A 225 -10.28 11.68 -4.07
C TYR A 225 -9.22 10.93 -3.26
N ARG A 226 -9.48 9.65 -2.97
CA ARG A 226 -8.52 8.75 -2.33
C ARG A 226 -7.54 8.23 -3.37
N VAL A 227 -6.27 8.54 -3.18
CA VAL A 227 -5.16 8.04 -3.98
C VAL A 227 -5.05 6.52 -3.84
N THR A 228 -4.79 5.85 -4.96
CA THR A 228 -4.70 4.40 -5.08
C THR A 228 -3.33 3.90 -5.50
N GLY A 229 -2.42 4.78 -5.92
CA GLY A 229 -1.18 4.40 -6.57
C GLY A 229 -1.46 3.58 -7.83
N LEU A 230 -0.61 2.61 -8.12
CA LEU A 230 -0.84 1.67 -9.22
C LEU A 230 -1.50 0.36 -8.74
N PHE A 231 -1.90 0.25 -7.47
CA PHE A 231 -2.31 -1.03 -6.89
C PHE A 231 -3.66 -1.53 -7.41
N SER A 232 -3.68 -2.54 -8.29
CA SER A 232 -4.92 -3.09 -8.85
C SER A 232 -5.87 -3.64 -7.80
N ASP A 233 -5.35 -4.09 -6.65
CA ASP A 233 -6.15 -4.55 -5.51
C ASP A 233 -7.07 -3.45 -4.93
N MET A 234 -6.87 -2.18 -5.30
CA MET A 234 -7.74 -1.07 -4.91
C MET A 234 -9.04 -0.97 -5.72
N HIS A 235 -9.22 -1.70 -6.83
CA HIS A 235 -10.36 -1.57 -7.75
C HIS A 235 -11.75 -1.84 -7.15
N THR A 236 -11.82 -2.51 -5.99
CA THR A 236 -13.03 -2.76 -5.18
C THR A 236 -12.98 -2.04 -3.82
N GLY A 237 -12.08 -1.06 -3.65
CA GLY A 237 -11.86 -0.38 -2.38
C GLY A 237 -11.05 -1.19 -1.35
N GLY A 238 -10.10 -2.01 -1.82
CA GLY A 238 -9.14 -2.73 -0.98
C GLY A 238 -8.20 -1.81 -0.17
N GLU A 239 -7.20 -2.39 0.50
CA GLU A 239 -6.30 -1.67 1.43
C GLU A 239 -4.82 -1.97 1.18
N ALA A 240 -4.50 -2.42 -0.04
CA ALA A 240 -3.12 -2.68 -0.46
C ALA A 240 -2.24 -1.43 -0.34
N TYR A 241 -2.77 -0.27 -0.76
CA TYR A 241 -2.07 1.02 -0.65
C TYR A 241 -1.66 1.32 0.80
N ASP A 242 -2.61 1.22 1.73
CA ASP A 242 -2.37 1.50 3.15
C ASP A 242 -1.37 0.52 3.77
N GLY A 243 -1.49 -0.77 3.44
CA GLY A 243 -0.55 -1.80 3.89
C GLY A 243 0.89 -1.54 3.41
N VAL A 244 1.08 -1.13 2.15
CA VAL A 244 2.43 -0.80 1.63
C VAL A 244 2.99 0.43 2.33
N VAL A 245 2.19 1.48 2.49
CA VAL A 245 2.61 2.71 3.15
C VAL A 245 3.02 2.45 4.61
N LEU A 246 2.24 1.66 5.35
CA LEU A 246 2.56 1.26 6.74
C LEU A 246 3.81 0.37 6.84
N LEU A 247 4.14 -0.42 5.81
CA LEU A 247 5.42 -1.15 5.79
C LEU A 247 6.62 -0.22 5.55
N LEU A 248 6.46 0.84 4.75
CA LEU A 248 7.54 1.75 4.38
C LEU A 248 7.93 2.73 5.50
N ILE A 249 7.01 3.12 6.37
CA ILE A 249 7.28 4.04 7.51
C ILE A 249 8.37 3.50 8.44
N PRO A 250 8.23 2.32 9.09
CA PRO A 250 9.24 1.80 10.00
C PRO A 250 10.55 1.47 9.28
N LEU A 251 10.50 1.06 8.01
CA LEU A 251 11.68 0.86 7.17
C LEU A 251 12.51 2.15 7.03
N ASN A 252 11.88 3.26 6.67
CA ASN A 252 12.57 4.54 6.48
C ASN A 252 13.03 5.16 7.81
N LEU A 253 12.26 4.99 8.89
CA LEU A 253 12.66 5.44 10.23
C LEU A 253 13.91 4.70 10.70
N CYS A 254 13.93 3.37 10.54
CA CYS A 254 15.11 2.58 10.87
C CYS A 254 16.29 2.91 9.93
N ALA A 255 16.04 3.18 8.65
CA ALA A 255 17.07 3.61 7.70
C ALA A 255 17.75 4.92 8.11
N LEU A 256 16.98 5.90 8.61
CA LEU A 256 17.51 7.18 9.11
C LEU A 256 18.50 6.98 10.27
N CYS A 257 18.17 6.04 11.16
CA CYS A 257 18.98 5.67 12.31
C CYS A 257 20.19 4.79 11.94
N TRP A 258 20.03 3.93 10.92
CA TRP A 258 21.02 2.96 10.49
C TRP A 258 22.21 3.60 9.76
N PHE A 259 21.94 4.50 8.81
CA PHE A 259 23.02 5.04 7.97
C PHE A 259 23.81 6.15 8.68
N SER A 260 25.13 6.14 8.53
CA SER A 260 26.02 7.17 9.09
C SER A 260 26.25 8.37 8.18
N THR A 261 26.14 8.20 6.85
CA THR A 261 26.49 9.26 5.88
C THR A 261 25.43 10.36 5.78
N ARG A 262 25.86 11.61 5.54
CA ARG A 262 24.96 12.77 5.42
C ARG A 262 23.95 12.62 4.27
N LYS A 263 24.43 12.14 3.11
CA LYS A 263 23.60 11.95 1.91
C LYS A 263 22.51 10.91 2.13
N SER A 264 22.86 9.76 2.72
CA SER A 264 21.88 8.70 3.02
C SER A 264 20.87 9.14 4.07
N LYS A 265 21.28 9.86 5.12
CA LYS A 265 20.33 10.40 6.12
C LYS A 265 19.35 11.39 5.51
N LEU A 266 19.83 12.27 4.64
CA LEU A 266 18.97 13.21 3.91
C LEU A 266 17.97 12.46 3.02
N LEU A 267 18.43 11.44 2.29
CA LEU A 267 17.55 10.61 1.47
C LEU A 267 16.51 9.84 2.29
N SER A 268 16.88 9.29 3.45
CA SER A 268 15.92 8.67 4.38
C SER A 268 14.88 9.68 4.90
N LEU A 269 15.31 10.91 5.22
CA LEU A 269 14.40 11.98 5.64
C LEU A 269 13.43 12.37 4.51
N MET A 270 13.93 12.52 3.29
CA MET A 270 13.10 12.78 2.10
C MET A 270 12.11 11.64 1.84
N ALA A 271 12.55 10.39 1.98
CA ALA A 271 11.68 9.23 1.87
C ALA A 271 10.59 9.21 2.94
N LEU A 272 10.92 9.53 4.20
CA LEU A 272 9.91 9.67 5.27
C LEU A 272 8.86 10.72 4.91
N PHE A 273 9.29 11.90 4.47
CA PHE A 273 8.37 12.95 4.04
C PHE A 273 7.49 12.49 2.87
N SER A 274 8.09 11.79 1.91
CA SER A 274 7.40 11.22 0.75
C SER A 274 6.29 10.26 1.17
N VAL A 275 6.59 9.28 2.03
CA VAL A 275 5.57 8.34 2.55
C VAL A 275 4.53 9.03 3.42
N SER A 276 4.94 9.99 4.25
CA SER A 276 4.01 10.77 5.06
C SER A 276 3.01 11.58 4.21
N TYR A 277 3.47 12.13 3.08
CA TYR A 277 2.57 12.75 2.11
C TYR A 277 1.60 11.72 1.50
N CYS A 278 2.08 10.53 1.13
CA CYS A 278 1.24 9.43 0.66
C CYS A 278 0.18 9.03 1.70
N VAL A 279 0.52 8.96 2.99
CA VAL A 279 -0.45 8.75 4.08
C VAL A 279 -1.52 9.85 4.02
N LEU A 280 -1.12 11.11 4.04
CA LEU A 280 -1.99 12.30 4.04
C LEU A 280 -3.01 12.32 2.91
N VAL A 281 -2.60 12.00 1.68
CA VAL A 281 -3.50 12.04 0.51
C VAL A 281 -4.26 10.73 0.29
N GLY A 282 -3.97 9.69 1.08
CA GLY A 282 -4.76 8.46 1.12
C GLY A 282 -6.10 8.62 1.84
N TYR A 283 -6.33 9.74 2.55
CA TYR A 283 -7.58 10.08 3.26
C TYR A 283 -8.18 8.95 4.10
N THR A 284 -7.35 8.09 4.69
CA THR A 284 -7.82 6.92 5.45
C THR A 284 -7.56 7.14 6.94
N ARG A 285 -8.64 7.27 7.72
CA ARG A 285 -8.61 7.61 9.16
C ARG A 285 -7.77 6.60 9.94
N THR A 286 -7.93 5.32 9.61
CA THR A 286 -7.22 4.24 10.30
C THR A 286 -5.74 4.25 9.97
N THR A 287 -5.36 4.57 8.73
CA THR A 287 -3.95 4.70 8.31
C THR A 287 -3.25 5.84 9.03
N TYR A 288 -3.94 6.97 9.24
CA TYR A 288 -3.44 8.08 10.05
C TYR A 288 -3.08 7.66 11.47
N PHE A 289 -4.00 6.96 12.12
CA PHE A 289 -3.82 6.46 13.48
C PHE A 289 -2.72 5.40 13.55
N ALA A 290 -2.70 4.47 12.61
CA ALA A 290 -1.68 3.43 12.51
C ALA A 290 -0.27 4.03 12.30
N ALA A 291 -0.12 4.95 11.34
CA ALA A 291 1.14 5.64 11.09
C ALA A 291 1.65 6.40 12.34
N PHE A 292 0.75 7.01 13.11
CA PHE A 292 1.09 7.64 14.39
C PHE A 292 1.66 6.63 15.39
N ILE A 293 0.97 5.50 15.59
CA ILE A 293 1.44 4.44 16.47
C ILE A 293 2.80 3.89 16.03
N GLU A 294 3.02 3.68 14.73
CA GLU A 294 4.28 3.17 14.20
C GLU A 294 5.44 4.11 14.49
N VAL A 295 5.29 5.39 14.17
CA VAL A 295 6.33 6.39 14.42
C VAL A 295 6.68 6.46 15.89
N VAL A 296 5.66 6.60 16.75
CA VAL A 296 5.83 6.73 18.20
C VAL A 296 6.48 5.48 18.79
N SER A 297 6.03 4.30 18.37
CA SER A 297 6.57 3.02 18.86
C SER A 297 8.00 2.78 18.39
N VAL A 298 8.33 3.01 17.11
CA VAL A 298 9.70 2.85 16.59
C VAL A 298 10.68 3.78 17.30
N LEU A 299 10.33 5.06 17.46
CA LEU A 299 11.18 6.02 18.18
C LEU A 299 11.40 5.63 19.65
N PHE A 300 10.34 5.19 20.33
CA PHE A 300 10.40 4.73 21.71
C PHE A 300 11.25 3.45 21.87
N LEU A 301 11.06 2.46 20.99
CA LEU A 301 11.79 1.19 21.06
C LEU A 301 13.27 1.39 20.68
N TYR A 302 13.56 2.25 19.71
CA TYR A 302 14.93 2.61 19.32
C TYR A 302 15.70 3.22 20.49
N SER A 303 15.09 4.17 21.21
CA SER A 303 15.73 4.80 22.37
C SER A 303 15.94 3.83 23.53
N ARG A 304 15.06 2.85 23.69
CA ARG A 304 15.12 1.84 24.76
C ARG A 304 16.20 0.78 24.54
N PHE A 305 16.43 0.34 23.29
CA PHE A 305 17.19 -0.89 23.00
C PHE A 305 18.56 -0.70 22.34
N ILE A 306 18.80 0.40 21.63
CA ILE A 306 20.05 0.61 20.87
C ILE A 306 20.88 1.77 21.43
N GLY A 307 20.25 2.73 22.09
CA GLY A 307 20.94 3.90 22.65
C GLY A 307 21.90 3.54 23.79
N ASN A 308 23.19 3.32 23.48
CA ASN A 308 24.29 3.36 24.47
C ASN A 308 24.48 4.78 25.05
N GLN A 309 23.95 5.79 24.38
CA GLN A 309 23.59 7.08 24.95
C GLN A 309 22.06 7.20 24.85
N LYS A 310 21.40 7.64 25.92
CA LYS A 310 19.95 7.85 25.96
C LYS A 310 19.56 8.85 24.86
N PHE A 311 19.24 8.37 23.65
CA PHE A 311 18.90 9.23 22.52
C PHE A 311 17.56 9.95 22.77
N LEU A 312 16.64 9.28 23.49
CA LEU A 312 15.38 9.85 24.01
C LEU A 312 15.04 9.16 25.34
N GLY A 313 15.25 9.82 26.48
CA GLY A 313 14.72 9.41 27.78
C GLY A 313 13.19 9.57 27.86
N LYS A 314 12.57 9.07 28.94
CA LYS A 314 11.12 9.29 29.19
C LYS A 314 10.72 10.77 29.13
N LYS A 315 11.62 11.66 29.55
CA LYS A 315 11.42 13.12 29.50
C LYS A 315 11.33 13.63 28.06
N ASP A 316 12.20 13.14 27.19
CA ASP A 316 12.25 13.51 25.77
C ASP A 316 10.96 13.12 25.04
N PHE A 317 10.43 11.93 25.33
CA PHE A 317 9.14 11.50 24.80
C PHE A 317 8.00 12.46 25.17
N VAL A 318 7.95 12.89 26.44
CA VAL A 318 6.95 13.86 26.91
C VAL A 318 7.09 15.19 26.17
N PHE A 319 8.31 15.71 26.03
CA PHE A 319 8.54 16.94 25.28
C PHE A 319 8.10 16.81 23.81
N LEU A 320 8.45 15.72 23.13
CA LEU A 320 8.07 15.48 21.74
C LEU A 320 6.56 15.38 21.57
N SER A 321 5.87 14.65 22.45
CA SER A 321 4.41 14.56 22.43
C SER A 321 3.75 15.91 22.66
N ALA A 322 4.26 16.73 23.58
CA ALA A 322 3.74 18.06 23.87
C ALA A 322 3.92 19.01 22.67
N MET A 323 5.05 18.94 21.97
CA MET A 323 5.30 19.73 20.74
C MET A 323 4.34 19.33 19.62
N ILE A 324 4.07 18.03 19.43
CA ILE A 324 3.13 17.54 18.42
C ILE A 324 1.71 18.01 18.76
N VAL A 325 1.27 17.82 20.01
CA VAL A 325 -0.07 18.24 20.47
C VAL A 325 -0.24 19.75 20.33
N GLY A 326 0.75 20.54 20.74
CA GLY A 326 0.70 21.98 20.59
C GLY A 326 0.68 22.42 19.13
N ALA A 327 1.40 21.73 18.22
CA ALA A 327 1.35 22.02 16.79
C ALA A 327 -0.01 21.66 16.16
N VAL A 328 -0.65 20.56 16.60
CA VAL A 328 -2.02 20.19 16.18
C VAL A 328 -3.04 21.25 16.63
N ILE A 329 -2.95 21.71 17.87
CA ILE A 329 -3.82 22.77 18.41
C ILE A 329 -3.58 24.08 17.64
N ALA A 330 -2.31 24.46 17.43
CA ALA A 330 -1.98 25.64 16.65
C ALA A 330 -2.58 25.58 15.24
N PHE A 331 -2.48 24.43 14.55
CA PHE A 331 -3.08 24.24 13.24
C PHE A 331 -4.60 24.36 13.27
N ARG A 332 -5.29 23.75 14.24
CA ARG A 332 -6.76 23.86 14.34
C ARG A 332 -7.22 25.29 14.57
N LEU A 333 -6.47 26.07 15.34
CA LEU A 333 -6.83 27.45 15.68
C LEU A 333 -6.39 28.49 14.64
N GLY A 334 -5.35 28.23 13.84
CA GLY A 334 -4.75 29.23 12.93
C GLY A 334 -4.39 28.72 11.53
N GLY A 335 -4.76 27.49 11.18
CA GLY A 335 -4.53 26.88 9.86
C GLY A 335 -3.07 26.59 9.53
N TYR A 336 -2.74 26.60 8.23
CA TYR A 336 -1.37 26.29 7.75
C TYR A 336 -0.33 27.33 8.18
N MET A 337 -0.72 28.60 8.35
CA MET A 337 0.21 29.66 8.74
C MET A 337 0.71 29.50 10.17
N SER A 338 -0.16 29.14 11.12
CA SER A 338 0.24 28.87 12.50
C SER A 338 1.11 27.63 12.65
N LEU A 339 0.94 26.65 11.76
CA LEU A 339 1.79 25.47 11.68
C LEU A 339 3.20 25.82 11.16
N LEU A 340 3.27 26.65 10.11
CA LEU A 340 4.54 27.14 9.57
C LEU A 340 5.30 27.97 10.60
N THR A 341 4.63 28.91 11.29
CA THR A 341 5.26 29.71 12.34
C THR A 341 5.74 28.84 13.50
N SER A 342 4.97 27.84 13.92
CA SER A 342 5.39 26.87 14.95
C SER A 342 6.61 26.07 14.52
N SER A 343 6.68 25.65 13.25
CA SER A 343 7.82 24.90 12.70
C SER A 343 9.09 25.75 12.61
N VAL A 344 8.96 26.99 12.11
CA VAL A 344 10.04 27.99 12.06
C VAL A 344 10.54 28.30 13.46
N LEU A 345 9.63 28.41 14.43
CA LEU A 345 9.96 28.66 15.83
C LEU A 345 10.81 27.52 16.41
N ILE A 346 10.43 26.27 16.20
CA ILE A 346 11.17 25.10 16.71
C ILE A 346 12.58 25.05 16.07
N LEU A 347 12.70 25.29 14.76
CA LEU A 347 13.99 25.37 14.07
C LEU A 347 14.86 26.53 14.57
N GLY A 348 14.23 27.70 14.78
CA GLY A 348 14.87 28.88 15.34
C GLY A 348 15.46 28.59 16.71
N ILE A 349 14.68 28.00 17.62
CA ILE A 349 15.13 27.63 18.96
C ILE A 349 16.27 26.60 18.90
N LEU A 350 16.16 25.57 18.05
CA LEU A 350 17.25 24.61 17.86
C LEU A 350 18.55 25.32 17.45
N SER A 351 18.47 26.21 16.46
CA SER A 351 19.64 26.92 15.94
C SER A 351 20.31 27.79 17.02
N LEU A 352 19.51 28.49 17.83
CA LEU A 352 19.99 29.36 18.90
C LEU A 352 20.60 28.55 20.06
N VAL A 353 20.00 27.42 20.43
CA VAL A 353 20.57 26.51 21.45
C VAL A 353 21.90 25.92 20.99
N VAL A 354 22.01 25.51 19.72
CA VAL A 354 23.26 25.01 19.15
C VAL A 354 24.35 26.09 19.12
N LEU A 355 24.01 27.33 18.76
CA LEU A 355 24.95 28.46 18.77
C LEU A 355 25.43 28.79 20.19
N SER A 356 24.53 28.75 21.17
CA SER A 356 24.86 28.97 22.58
C SER A 356 25.75 27.86 23.14
N ASN A 357 25.49 26.59 22.81
CA ASN A 357 26.32 25.46 23.22
C ASN A 357 27.74 25.49 22.61
N LYS A 358 27.92 26.14 21.46
CA LYS A 358 29.23 26.41 20.85
C LYS A 358 29.96 27.62 21.45
N GLY A 359 29.34 28.34 22.39
CA GLY A 359 29.91 29.54 23.01
C GLY A 359 29.89 30.79 22.12
N LEU A 360 29.19 30.76 20.97
CA LEU A 360 29.11 31.91 20.05
C LEU A 360 28.16 33.00 20.55
N ILE A 361 27.19 32.65 21.41
CA ILE A 361 26.17 33.56 21.95
C ILE A 361 26.04 33.34 23.46
N SER A 362 25.96 34.43 24.24
CA SER A 362 25.77 34.37 25.69
C SER A 362 24.39 33.81 26.05
N LEU A 363 24.29 33.19 27.23
CA LEU A 363 23.04 32.55 27.67
C LEU A 363 21.88 33.55 27.83
N SER A 364 22.17 34.81 28.19
CA SER A 364 21.14 35.86 28.31
C SER A 364 20.65 36.35 26.95
N MET A 365 21.55 36.53 25.97
CA MET A 365 21.19 36.89 24.60
C MET A 365 20.34 35.80 23.95
N ASN A 366 20.67 34.52 24.19
CA ASN A 366 19.89 33.40 23.67
C ASN A 366 18.42 33.43 24.16
N LYS A 367 18.21 33.57 25.48
CA LYS A 367 16.86 33.67 26.05
C LYS A 367 16.09 34.89 25.52
N GLY A 368 16.76 36.03 25.35
CA GLY A 368 16.17 37.24 24.77
C GLY A 368 15.72 37.06 23.31
N LEU A 369 16.58 36.46 22.47
CA LEU A 369 16.27 36.18 21.07
C LEU A 369 15.12 35.17 20.91
N ILE A 370 15.05 34.14 21.77
CA ILE A 370 13.94 33.18 21.79
C ILE A 370 12.64 33.88 22.17
N ALA A 371 12.63 34.70 23.23
CA ALA A 371 11.43 35.42 23.66
C ALA A 371 10.93 36.40 22.58
N MET A 372 11.85 37.14 21.95
CA MET A 372 11.51 38.05 20.84
C MET A 372 10.96 37.28 19.63
N GLY A 373 11.61 36.18 19.26
CA GLY A 373 11.16 35.31 18.17
C GLY A 373 9.79 34.68 18.44
N SER A 374 9.52 34.24 19.67
CA SER A 374 8.21 33.69 20.05
C SER A 374 7.11 34.74 20.02
N ILE A 375 7.38 35.97 20.49
CA ILE A 375 6.41 37.08 20.41
C ILE A 375 6.10 37.41 18.96
N MET A 376 7.13 37.57 18.12
CA MET A 376 6.96 37.94 16.72
C MET A 376 6.17 36.87 15.95
N LEU A 377 6.51 35.59 16.11
CA LEU A 377 5.82 34.48 15.44
C LEU A 377 4.40 34.27 15.97
N ALA A 378 4.13 34.55 17.25
CA ALA A 378 2.78 34.53 17.80
C ALA A 378 1.90 35.65 17.21
N ILE A 379 2.44 36.86 17.05
CA ILE A 379 1.73 37.99 16.40
C ILE A 379 1.43 37.66 14.94
N ILE A 380 2.41 37.12 14.19
CA ILE A 380 2.20 36.68 12.81
C ILE A 380 1.11 35.62 12.74
N SER A 381 1.15 34.63 13.63
CA SER A 381 0.13 33.57 13.68
C SER A 381 -1.26 34.12 13.95
N TRP A 382 -1.39 35.05 14.92
CA TRP A 382 -2.65 35.70 15.25
C TRP A 382 -3.17 36.54 14.08
N HIS A 383 -2.33 37.36 13.45
CA HIS A 383 -2.72 38.20 12.31
C HIS A 383 -3.28 37.36 11.16
N TYR A 384 -2.54 36.32 10.71
CA TYR A 384 -3.00 35.46 9.62
C TYR A 384 -4.22 34.61 10.00
N ALA A 385 -4.35 34.20 11.26
CA ALA A 385 -5.54 33.50 11.74
C ALA A 385 -6.77 34.41 11.73
N SER A 386 -6.60 35.68 12.14
CA SER A 386 -7.69 36.68 12.19
C SER A 386 -8.19 37.10 10.79
N GLU A 387 -7.34 37.04 9.77
CA GLU A 387 -7.72 37.35 8.38
C GLU A 387 -8.24 36.12 7.60
N SER A 388 -8.05 34.92 8.13
CA SER A 388 -8.39 33.69 7.42
C SER A 388 -9.88 33.42 7.43
N ARG A 389 -10.48 33.36 6.23
CA ARG A 389 -11.88 32.97 6.03
C ARG A 389 -12.21 31.53 6.44
N TRP A 390 -11.19 30.72 6.69
CA TRP A 390 -11.31 29.27 6.93
C TRP A 390 -11.12 28.90 8.41
N VAL A 391 -10.99 29.89 9.29
CA VAL A 391 -10.81 29.72 10.74
C VAL A 391 -12.01 30.32 11.45
N GLU A 392 -12.58 29.60 12.41
CA GLU A 392 -13.65 30.15 13.24
C GLU A 392 -13.08 31.20 14.21
N HIS A 393 -13.52 32.44 14.01
CA HIS A 393 -13.09 33.58 14.82
C HIS A 393 -13.86 33.61 16.14
N SER A 394 -13.12 33.44 17.23
CA SER A 394 -13.60 33.72 18.57
C SER A 394 -12.47 34.33 19.38
N LEU A 395 -12.80 35.24 20.30
CA LEU A 395 -11.83 35.83 21.22
C LEU A 395 -11.05 34.75 21.99
N PHE A 396 -11.69 33.62 22.26
CA PHE A 396 -11.08 32.46 22.91
C PHE A 396 -10.07 31.75 21.99
N SER A 397 -10.41 31.48 20.72
CA SER A 397 -9.53 30.79 19.78
C SER A 397 -8.27 31.60 19.47
N GLU A 398 -8.40 32.92 19.35
CA GLU A 398 -7.28 33.83 19.10
C GLU A 398 -6.30 33.91 20.29
N LEU A 399 -6.82 34.06 21.52
CA LEU A 399 -6.00 34.05 22.74
C LEU A 399 -5.34 32.68 22.97
N ALA A 400 -6.07 31.59 22.72
CA ALA A 400 -5.55 30.23 22.83
C ALA A 400 -4.42 29.97 21.82
N LEU A 401 -4.51 30.52 20.60
CA LEU A 401 -3.47 30.41 19.57
C LEU A 401 -2.15 31.07 20.02
N VAL A 402 -2.22 32.29 20.56
CA VAL A 402 -1.03 32.97 21.07
C VAL A 402 -0.41 32.16 22.22
N LEU A 403 -1.23 31.71 23.16
CA LEU A 403 -0.80 30.94 24.33
C LEU A 403 -0.14 29.61 23.92
N ILE A 404 -0.68 28.88 22.94
CA ILE A 404 -0.10 27.59 22.52
C ILE A 404 1.25 27.76 21.80
N VAL A 405 1.44 28.83 21.03
CA VAL A 405 2.73 29.15 20.39
C VAL A 405 3.80 29.43 21.47
N PHE A 406 3.43 30.17 22.52
CA PHE A 406 4.33 30.37 23.68
C PHE A 406 4.64 29.06 24.40
N ILE A 407 3.63 28.23 24.71
CA ILE A 407 3.86 26.93 25.35
C ILE A 407 4.80 26.06 24.51
N ASN A 408 4.57 25.95 23.21
CA ASN A 408 5.44 25.22 22.29
C ASN A 408 6.88 25.74 22.32
N SER A 409 7.07 27.06 22.40
CA SER A 409 8.41 27.65 22.51
C SER A 409 9.14 27.25 23.78
N VAL A 410 8.45 27.20 24.91
CA VAL A 410 9.01 26.81 26.21
C VAL A 410 9.33 25.32 26.22
N VAL A 411 8.42 24.48 25.70
CA VAL A 411 8.60 23.03 25.57
C VAL A 411 9.80 22.71 24.66
N ALA A 412 9.89 23.37 23.49
CA ALA A 412 11.00 23.19 22.56
C ALA A 412 12.33 23.62 23.17
N TYR A 413 12.40 24.79 23.83
CA TYR A 413 13.61 25.24 24.50
C TYR A 413 14.02 24.28 25.63
N GLY A 414 13.06 23.83 26.44
CA GLY A 414 13.30 22.86 27.50
C GLY A 414 13.91 21.56 26.99
N TYR A 415 13.37 21.03 25.87
CA TYR A 415 13.89 19.84 25.20
C TYR A 415 15.30 20.01 24.65
N PHE A 416 15.55 21.10 23.92
CA PHE A 416 16.86 21.32 23.29
C PHE A 416 17.94 21.66 24.32
N ALA A 417 17.60 22.39 25.38
CA ALA A 417 18.51 22.71 26.46
C ALA A 417 18.85 21.46 27.32
N SER A 418 17.89 20.57 27.57
CA SER A 418 18.12 19.39 28.43
C SER A 418 19.06 18.36 27.82
N ASN A 419 19.12 18.27 26.48
CA ASN A 419 19.88 17.25 25.78
C ASN A 419 21.31 17.65 25.41
N ASN A 420 21.79 18.83 25.86
CA ASN A 420 23.18 19.30 25.71
C ASN A 420 23.75 18.98 24.31
N PHE A 421 23.01 19.37 23.28
CA PHE A 421 23.37 19.12 21.89
C PHE A 421 24.67 19.87 21.53
N LYS A 422 25.81 19.18 21.68
CA LYS A 422 27.16 19.69 21.35
C LYS A 422 27.46 19.56 19.86
N ASP A 423 27.00 18.48 19.24
CA ASP A 423 27.12 18.27 17.78
C ASP A 423 25.89 18.82 17.06
N ALA A 424 26.10 19.81 16.19
CA ALA A 424 25.04 20.43 15.41
C ALA A 424 24.41 19.47 14.38
N GLN A 425 25.07 18.37 14.02
CA GLN A 425 24.72 17.59 12.81
C GLN A 425 23.87 16.35 13.08
N SER A 426 24.20 15.50 14.05
CA SER A 426 23.39 14.32 14.39
C SER A 426 22.03 14.71 14.96
N ASN A 427 22.01 15.78 15.74
CA ASN A 427 20.82 16.28 16.44
C ASN A 427 19.89 17.10 15.54
N LEU A 428 20.41 17.68 14.47
CA LEU A 428 19.61 18.39 13.47
C LEU A 428 18.72 17.42 12.67
N TYR A 429 19.21 16.23 12.30
CA TYR A 429 18.34 15.24 11.64
C TYR A 429 17.26 14.69 12.59
N ALA A 430 17.56 14.52 13.87
CA ALA A 430 16.57 14.12 14.87
C ALA A 430 15.50 15.21 15.05
N ALA A 431 15.91 16.47 15.23
CA ALA A 431 14.99 17.59 15.33
C ALA A 431 14.16 17.79 14.04
N LEU A 432 14.77 17.67 12.86
CA LEU A 432 14.05 17.71 11.59
C LEU A 432 13.04 16.57 11.46
N SER A 433 13.39 15.35 11.90
CA SER A 433 12.44 14.24 11.88
C SER A 433 11.25 14.47 12.80
N VAL A 434 11.48 15.01 14.00
CA VAL A 434 10.43 15.40 14.95
C VAL A 434 9.54 16.48 14.36
N ILE A 435 10.11 17.52 13.77
CA ILE A 435 9.37 18.62 13.16
C ILE A 435 8.57 18.12 11.96
N ALA A 436 9.16 17.27 11.12
CA ALA A 436 8.48 16.68 9.98
C ALA A 436 7.30 15.81 10.43
N LEU A 437 7.49 14.97 11.45
CA LEU A 437 6.44 14.14 12.00
C LEU A 437 5.34 14.98 12.67
N ALA A 438 5.72 15.98 13.47
CA ALA A 438 4.78 16.91 14.08
C ALA A 438 3.95 17.64 13.01
N PHE A 439 4.60 18.20 11.99
CA PHE A 439 3.95 18.86 10.87
C PHE A 439 2.94 17.95 10.18
N VAL A 440 3.37 16.73 9.83
CA VAL A 440 2.51 15.73 9.17
C VAL A 440 1.31 15.39 10.04
N PHE A 441 1.52 15.06 11.32
CA PHE A 441 0.41 14.70 12.21
C PHE A 441 -0.53 15.87 12.49
N SER A 442 -0.02 17.10 12.58
CA SER A 442 -0.84 18.30 12.69
C SER A 442 -1.73 18.52 11.47
N VAL A 443 -1.20 18.31 10.25
CA VAL A 443 -2.02 18.37 9.03
C VAL A 443 -3.06 17.23 9.02
N ILE A 444 -2.66 16.01 9.38
CA ILE A 444 -3.57 14.85 9.49
C ILE A 444 -4.76 15.17 10.41
N PHE A 445 -4.50 15.46 11.69
CA PHE A 445 -5.53 15.61 12.73
C PHE A 445 -6.27 16.95 12.66
N GLY A 446 -5.68 17.92 11.98
CA GLY A 446 -6.24 19.23 11.76
C GLY A 446 -7.09 19.35 10.49
N SER A 447 -6.91 18.48 9.51
CA SER A 447 -7.59 18.56 8.21
C SER A 447 -9.12 18.58 8.34
N TYR A 448 -9.78 19.35 7.47
CA TYR A 448 -11.24 19.39 7.36
C TYR A 448 -11.84 17.99 7.13
N GLN A 449 -11.21 17.22 6.22
CA GLN A 449 -11.62 15.84 5.92
C GLN A 449 -11.59 14.95 7.15
N PHE A 450 -10.61 15.08 8.04
CA PHE A 450 -10.61 14.35 9.31
C PHE A 450 -11.77 14.80 10.21
N GLY A 451 -12.03 16.10 10.31
CA GLY A 451 -13.13 16.68 11.10
C GLY A 451 -14.52 16.18 10.68
N GLU A 452 -14.88 16.30 9.40
CA GLU A 452 -16.16 15.81 8.85
C GLU A 452 -16.35 14.32 9.07
N ARG A 453 -15.26 13.59 8.90
CA ARG A 453 -15.23 12.16 9.13
C ARG A 453 -15.46 11.82 10.61
N MET A 454 -14.87 12.55 11.56
CA MET A 454 -15.11 12.29 12.98
C MET A 454 -16.58 12.47 13.39
N LYS A 455 -17.36 13.32 12.68
CA LYS A 455 -18.80 13.48 12.92
C LYS A 455 -19.62 12.23 12.59
N THR A 456 -19.13 11.36 11.72
CA THR A 456 -19.84 10.15 11.21
C THR A 456 -19.32 8.84 11.81
N ILE A 457 -18.53 8.89 12.89
CA ILE A 457 -17.94 7.67 13.50
C ILE A 457 -19.02 6.71 14.00
N GLU A 458 -20.07 7.22 14.64
CA GLU A 458 -21.09 6.38 15.26
C GLU A 458 -21.83 5.53 14.21
N ASP A 459 -22.27 6.18 13.12
CA ASP A 459 -22.92 5.50 11.99
C ASP A 459 -22.00 4.45 11.33
N ASP A 460 -20.71 4.79 11.11
CA ASP A 460 -19.74 3.87 10.50
C ASP A 460 -19.48 2.63 11.39
N ILE A 461 -19.44 2.78 12.72
CA ILE A 461 -19.25 1.65 13.63
C ILE A 461 -20.44 0.69 13.59
N GLN A 462 -21.67 1.21 13.56
CA GLN A 462 -22.87 0.35 13.50
C GLN A 462 -22.91 -0.48 12.20
N ILE A 463 -22.61 0.15 11.05
CA ILE A 463 -22.52 -0.53 9.75
C ILE A 463 -21.44 -1.61 9.77
N ARG A 464 -20.29 -1.35 10.39
CA ARG A 464 -19.21 -2.34 10.49
C ARG A 464 -19.56 -3.51 11.40
N LEU A 465 -20.21 -3.26 12.52
CA LEU A 465 -20.66 -4.32 13.43
C LEU A 465 -21.70 -5.23 12.77
N SER A 466 -22.64 -4.67 11.98
CA SER A 466 -23.57 -5.48 11.22
C SER A 466 -22.84 -6.31 10.16
N HIS A 467 -21.95 -5.69 9.39
CA HIS A 467 -21.13 -6.36 8.38
C HIS A 467 -20.33 -7.53 8.97
N TRP A 468 -19.62 -7.32 10.08
CA TRP A 468 -18.84 -8.37 10.73
C TRP A 468 -19.70 -9.51 11.28
N THR A 469 -20.95 -9.21 11.65
CA THR A 469 -21.91 -10.23 12.04
C THR A 469 -22.32 -11.07 10.83
N ASP A 470 -22.56 -10.44 9.68
CA ASP A 470 -22.89 -11.13 8.42
C ASP A 470 -21.71 -11.95 7.89
N VAL A 471 -20.47 -11.45 8.06
CA VAL A 471 -19.24 -12.22 7.80
C VAL A 471 -19.26 -13.52 8.60
N LEU A 472 -19.51 -13.46 9.92
CA LEU A 472 -19.55 -14.67 10.76
C LEU A 472 -20.68 -15.63 10.35
N ARG A 473 -21.85 -15.11 9.97
CA ARG A 473 -22.99 -15.91 9.49
C ARG A 473 -22.72 -16.59 8.15
N SER A 474 -21.83 -16.05 7.33
CA SER A 474 -21.51 -16.60 6.00
C SER A 474 -20.71 -17.92 6.03
N SER A 475 -20.27 -18.38 7.20
CA SER A 475 -19.48 -19.61 7.33
C SER A 475 -20.35 -20.87 7.17
N GLN A 476 -19.99 -21.76 6.23
CA GLN A 476 -20.81 -22.90 5.84
C GLN A 476 -20.68 -24.13 6.77
N GLU A 477 -19.56 -24.33 7.47
CA GLU A 477 -19.29 -25.52 8.31
C GLU A 477 -18.83 -25.18 9.74
N HIS A 478 -19.75 -24.73 10.61
CA HIS A 478 -19.42 -24.13 11.92
C HIS A 478 -18.36 -24.86 12.76
N HIS A 479 -18.32 -26.19 12.84
CA HIS A 479 -17.35 -26.88 13.70
C HIS A 479 -15.95 -26.97 13.10
N VAL A 480 -15.84 -27.36 11.83
CA VAL A 480 -14.56 -27.48 11.12
C VAL A 480 -14.00 -26.09 10.83
N SER A 481 -14.85 -25.18 10.34
CA SER A 481 -14.47 -23.81 10.02
C SER A 481 -14.05 -23.00 11.25
N THR A 482 -14.60 -23.28 12.44
CA THR A 482 -14.12 -22.64 13.67
C THR A 482 -12.68 -23.03 13.99
N VAL A 483 -12.30 -24.29 13.77
CA VAL A 483 -10.98 -24.81 14.14
C VAL A 483 -9.93 -24.52 13.07
N LEU A 484 -10.22 -24.83 11.81
CA LEU A 484 -9.30 -24.75 10.67
C LEU A 484 -9.51 -23.51 9.80
N GLY A 485 -10.62 -22.77 9.97
CA GLY A 485 -11.00 -21.65 9.13
C GLY A 485 -11.78 -22.08 7.89
N ASN A 486 -12.36 -21.10 7.19
CA ASN A 486 -13.05 -21.29 5.91
C ASN A 486 -12.09 -21.34 4.71
N GLY A 487 -10.77 -21.21 4.92
CA GLY A 487 -9.76 -21.06 3.88
C GLY A 487 -9.51 -19.60 3.49
N LEU A 488 -8.27 -19.30 3.08
CA LEU A 488 -7.94 -17.96 2.62
C LEU A 488 -8.71 -17.60 1.36
N GLY A 489 -9.22 -16.37 1.28
CA GLY A 489 -9.95 -15.88 0.11
C GLY A 489 -11.36 -16.47 -0.09
N SER A 490 -11.87 -17.35 0.77
CA SER A 490 -13.24 -17.90 0.60
C SER A 490 -14.36 -16.93 0.99
N PHE A 491 -14.04 -15.81 1.65
CA PHE A 491 -15.03 -14.86 2.13
C PHE A 491 -15.98 -14.32 1.05
N PRO A 492 -15.52 -13.78 -0.11
CA PRO A 492 -16.41 -13.16 -1.08
C PRO A 492 -17.47 -14.10 -1.65
N ILE A 493 -17.10 -15.36 -1.92
CA ILE A 493 -18.03 -16.38 -2.40
C ILE A 493 -19.02 -16.81 -1.30
N ASN A 494 -18.53 -17.04 -0.09
CA ASN A 494 -19.38 -17.41 1.05
C ASN A 494 -20.37 -16.30 1.39
N TYR A 495 -19.92 -15.04 1.36
CA TYR A 495 -20.75 -13.87 1.60
C TYR A 495 -21.82 -13.69 0.53
N ALA A 496 -21.46 -13.85 -0.75
CA ALA A 496 -22.43 -13.79 -1.84
C ALA A 496 -23.51 -14.89 -1.75
N ILE A 497 -23.15 -16.10 -1.29
CA ILE A 497 -24.10 -17.20 -1.08
C ILE A 497 -25.01 -16.91 0.13
N ALA A 498 -24.44 -16.42 1.23
CA ALA A 498 -25.17 -16.20 2.49
C ALA A 498 -26.00 -14.91 2.50
N SER A 499 -25.63 -13.92 1.68
CA SER A 499 -26.31 -12.62 1.59
C SER A 499 -26.45 -12.16 0.14
N PRO A 500 -27.26 -12.87 -0.70
CA PRO A 500 -27.37 -12.56 -2.12
C PRO A 500 -27.82 -11.12 -2.40
N GLU A 501 -28.73 -10.59 -1.59
CA GLU A 501 -29.26 -9.22 -1.71
C GLU A 501 -28.15 -8.15 -1.69
N SER A 502 -27.09 -8.37 -0.90
CA SER A 502 -25.96 -7.44 -0.78
C SER A 502 -25.08 -7.38 -2.05
N VAL A 503 -25.22 -8.36 -2.94
CA VAL A 503 -24.40 -8.51 -4.15
C VAL A 503 -25.20 -8.26 -5.44
N VAL A 504 -26.51 -8.51 -5.41
CA VAL A 504 -27.41 -8.33 -6.56
C VAL A 504 -27.32 -6.92 -7.14
N ASP A 505 -27.31 -5.89 -6.29
CA ASP A 505 -27.28 -4.50 -6.75
C ASP A 505 -25.92 -4.04 -7.28
N ILE A 506 -24.85 -4.77 -6.98
CA ILE A 506 -23.47 -4.44 -7.34
C ILE A 506 -23.18 -4.88 -8.78
N GLY A 507 -23.73 -6.04 -9.15
CA GLY A 507 -23.55 -6.68 -10.44
C GLY A 507 -22.30 -7.55 -10.52
N SER A 508 -22.33 -8.50 -11.45
CA SER A 508 -21.23 -9.40 -11.76
C SER A 508 -21.21 -9.71 -13.26
N PHE A 509 -20.15 -10.36 -13.72
CA PHE A 509 -19.99 -10.77 -15.10
C PHE A 509 -19.54 -12.23 -15.20
N LYS A 510 -19.81 -12.82 -16.35
CA LYS A 510 -19.26 -14.10 -16.78
C LYS A 510 -19.04 -14.12 -18.28
N ILE A 511 -18.22 -15.04 -18.75
CA ILE A 511 -17.94 -15.32 -20.15
C ILE A 511 -18.41 -16.74 -20.38
N SER A 512 -19.28 -16.89 -21.37
CA SER A 512 -19.86 -18.17 -21.75
C SER A 512 -19.79 -18.27 -23.27
N ASN A 513 -19.19 -19.34 -23.80
CA ASN A 513 -19.01 -19.54 -25.25
C ASN A 513 -18.38 -18.34 -25.97
N SER A 514 -17.34 -17.75 -25.36
CA SER A 514 -16.66 -16.53 -25.87
C SER A 514 -17.58 -15.30 -26.00
N LYS A 515 -18.66 -15.25 -25.21
CA LYS A 515 -19.56 -14.09 -25.11
C LYS A 515 -19.51 -13.53 -23.71
N LEU A 516 -19.45 -12.21 -23.58
CA LEU A 516 -19.46 -11.52 -22.31
C LEU A 516 -20.89 -11.30 -21.84
N ILE A 517 -21.22 -11.82 -20.67
CA ILE A 517 -22.51 -11.67 -20.01
C ILE A 517 -22.33 -10.75 -18.80
N ILE A 518 -22.98 -9.60 -18.82
CA ILE A 518 -22.94 -8.60 -17.75
C ILE A 518 -24.31 -8.54 -17.08
N GLY A 519 -24.38 -8.95 -15.82
CA GLY A 519 -25.59 -8.79 -15.01
C GLY A 519 -25.89 -7.33 -14.71
N LYS A 520 -27.12 -7.03 -14.29
CA LYS A 520 -27.46 -5.72 -13.75
C LYS A 520 -26.53 -5.36 -12.60
N GLY A 521 -26.01 -4.13 -12.60
CA GLY A 521 -25.15 -3.65 -11.53
C GLY A 521 -25.08 -2.12 -11.51
N SER A 522 -25.30 -1.55 -10.33
CA SER A 522 -25.15 -0.10 -10.11
C SER A 522 -23.69 0.33 -10.09
N ASP A 523 -22.78 -0.58 -9.73
CA ASP A 523 -21.37 -0.28 -9.44
C ASP A 523 -20.39 -0.96 -10.42
N LEU A 524 -20.72 -2.15 -10.93
CA LEU A 524 -19.85 -2.88 -11.86
C LEU A 524 -19.59 -2.10 -13.16
N ILE A 525 -18.31 -1.88 -13.44
CA ILE A 525 -17.81 -1.34 -14.71
C ILE A 525 -16.74 -2.29 -15.24
N LEU A 526 -16.88 -2.71 -16.50
CA LEU A 526 -15.81 -3.39 -17.22
C LEU A 526 -15.10 -2.38 -18.11
N GLY A 527 -13.78 -2.43 -18.13
CA GLY A 527 -12.96 -1.45 -18.82
C GLY A 527 -11.75 -2.04 -19.52
N GLN A 528 -11.39 -1.46 -20.65
CA GLN A 528 -10.13 -1.74 -21.34
C GLN A 528 -9.40 -0.43 -21.63
N ARG A 529 -8.13 -0.33 -21.19
CA ARG A 529 -7.30 0.85 -21.46
C ARG A 529 -6.96 0.92 -22.95
N LEU A 530 -7.28 2.04 -23.59
CA LEU A 530 -7.09 2.29 -25.02
C LEU A 530 -6.33 3.60 -25.23
N ASP A 531 -5.52 3.67 -26.27
CA ASP A 531 -4.86 4.91 -26.69
C ASP A 531 -5.87 5.77 -27.46
N ILE A 532 -6.47 6.74 -26.77
CA ILE A 532 -7.47 7.66 -27.30
C ILE A 532 -6.84 9.05 -27.45
N GLU A 533 -7.08 9.68 -28.60
CA GLU A 533 -6.68 11.05 -28.88
C GLU A 533 -7.84 12.01 -28.53
N PRO A 534 -7.56 13.21 -28.00
CA PRO A 534 -8.59 14.18 -27.68
C PRO A 534 -9.22 14.75 -28.96
N ASN A 535 -10.46 15.24 -28.84
CA ASN A 535 -11.26 15.87 -29.90
C ASN A 535 -11.30 15.04 -31.21
N THR A 536 -11.38 13.72 -31.06
CA THR A 536 -11.32 12.76 -32.16
C THR A 536 -12.59 11.92 -32.18
N GLU A 537 -13.14 11.70 -33.38
CA GLU A 537 -14.28 10.80 -33.56
C GLU A 537 -13.83 9.35 -33.70
N TYR A 538 -14.48 8.47 -32.95
CA TYR A 538 -14.32 7.03 -33.02
C TYR A 538 -15.63 6.35 -33.42
N GLN A 539 -15.54 5.37 -34.32
CA GLN A 539 -16.61 4.47 -34.64
C GLN A 539 -16.54 3.26 -33.71
N VAL A 540 -17.61 3.07 -32.93
CA VAL A 540 -17.78 1.93 -32.03
C VAL A 540 -18.87 1.03 -32.57
N VAL A 541 -18.55 -0.24 -32.69
CA VAL A 541 -19.47 -1.29 -33.13
C VAL A 541 -19.57 -2.33 -32.04
N VAL A 542 -20.79 -2.59 -31.58
CA VAL A 542 -21.09 -3.62 -30.57
C VAL A 542 -22.09 -4.62 -31.14
N GLU A 543 -21.77 -5.91 -31.03
CA GLU A 543 -22.66 -7.01 -31.40
C GLU A 543 -23.30 -7.56 -30.12
N ILE A 544 -24.64 -7.45 -30.01
CA ILE A 544 -25.41 -7.83 -28.82
C ILE A 544 -26.39 -8.95 -29.17
N GLU A 545 -26.47 -9.96 -28.30
CA GLU A 545 -27.40 -11.09 -28.42
C GLU A 545 -28.41 -11.05 -27.27
N ASN A 546 -29.46 -10.22 -27.40
CA ASN A 546 -30.53 -10.15 -26.41
C ASN A 546 -31.90 -10.20 -27.09
N ASN A 547 -32.78 -11.06 -26.56
CA ASN A 547 -34.18 -11.15 -27.01
C ASN A 547 -35.03 -9.98 -26.48
N ASN A 548 -34.65 -9.41 -25.34
CA ASN A 548 -35.35 -8.31 -24.69
C ASN A 548 -34.60 -6.99 -24.88
N GLN A 549 -35.31 -5.88 -24.65
CA GLN A 549 -34.70 -4.55 -24.70
C GLN A 549 -33.68 -4.37 -23.57
N VAL A 550 -32.41 -4.24 -23.94
CA VAL A 550 -31.29 -3.99 -23.01
C VAL A 550 -30.65 -2.64 -23.26
N SER A 551 -30.03 -2.11 -22.21
CA SER A 551 -29.30 -0.86 -22.19
C SER A 551 -27.82 -1.13 -21.94
N LEU A 552 -26.98 -0.52 -22.75
CA LEU A 552 -25.54 -0.54 -22.61
C LEU A 552 -25.06 0.90 -22.39
N ASN A 553 -24.41 1.14 -21.26
CA ASN A 553 -23.67 2.37 -21.04
C ASN A 553 -22.23 2.17 -21.48
N LEU A 554 -21.81 2.94 -22.48
CA LEU A 554 -20.57 2.79 -23.23
C LEU A 554 -19.88 4.16 -23.32
N GLY A 555 -18.56 4.23 -23.17
CA GLY A 555 -17.86 5.46 -23.51
C GLY A 555 -16.38 5.46 -23.19
N PHE A 556 -15.75 6.61 -23.41
CA PHE A 556 -14.35 6.82 -23.05
C PHE A 556 -14.27 7.62 -21.76
N CYS A 557 -13.44 7.18 -20.82
CA CYS A 557 -13.17 7.86 -19.57
C CYS A 557 -11.67 7.85 -19.25
N GLU A 558 -11.18 8.91 -18.62
CA GLU A 558 -9.84 8.93 -18.02
C GLU A 558 -9.92 8.35 -16.60
N ARG A 559 -9.27 7.20 -16.35
CA ARG A 559 -9.40 6.46 -15.09
C ARG A 559 -8.08 5.83 -14.68
N ASN A 560 -7.62 6.07 -13.45
CA ASN A 560 -6.59 5.24 -12.85
C ASN A 560 -7.17 3.92 -12.31
N LEU A 561 -7.75 3.92 -11.10
CA LEU A 561 -8.33 2.72 -10.48
C LEU A 561 -9.74 2.91 -9.94
N ILE A 562 -9.96 3.79 -8.96
CA ILE A 562 -11.31 4.07 -8.41
C ILE A 562 -11.62 5.56 -8.46
N TYR A 563 -12.90 5.90 -8.44
CA TYR A 563 -13.38 7.27 -8.24
C TYR A 563 -13.95 7.47 -6.84
N ALA A 564 -13.83 8.69 -6.31
CA ALA A 564 -14.67 9.12 -5.21
C ALA A 564 -16.06 9.50 -5.73
N SER A 565 -17.11 9.37 -4.91
CA SER A 565 -18.51 9.62 -5.29
C SER A 565 -18.81 11.02 -5.84
N ASN A 566 -17.99 11.99 -5.47
CA ASN A 566 -18.07 13.39 -5.87
C ASN A 566 -16.94 13.80 -6.85
N PHE A 567 -16.15 12.84 -7.33
CA PHE A 567 -15.13 13.09 -8.35
C PHE A 567 -15.78 13.12 -9.74
N THR A 568 -15.54 14.19 -10.50
CA THR A 568 -16.03 14.30 -11.89
C THR A 568 -14.94 13.86 -12.85
N ALA A 569 -15.06 12.63 -13.35
CA ALA A 569 -14.14 12.10 -14.33
C ALA A 569 -14.31 12.75 -15.71
N THR A 570 -13.21 12.97 -16.42
CA THR A 570 -13.23 13.33 -17.84
C THR A 570 -13.80 12.14 -18.62
N CYS A 571 -15.07 12.22 -19.00
CA CYS A 571 -15.76 11.14 -19.69
C CYS A 571 -16.57 11.65 -20.89
N SER A 572 -16.66 10.82 -21.92
CA SER A 572 -17.58 10.94 -23.05
C SER A 572 -18.39 9.65 -23.13
N LEU A 573 -19.55 9.66 -22.47
CA LEU A 573 -20.46 8.51 -22.35
C LEU A 573 -21.59 8.59 -23.36
N LYS A 574 -22.05 7.43 -23.80
CA LYS A 574 -23.20 7.24 -24.69
C LYS A 574 -24.04 6.07 -24.20
N TYR A 575 -25.34 6.32 -24.09
CA TYR A 575 -26.32 5.31 -23.72
C TYR A 575 -26.89 4.69 -24.98
N LEU A 576 -26.68 3.38 -25.15
CA LEU A 576 -27.22 2.61 -26.26
C LEU A 576 -28.39 1.77 -25.74
N LYS A 577 -29.53 1.82 -26.43
CA LYS A 577 -30.66 0.93 -26.19
C LYS A 577 -30.80 0.02 -27.40
N ASN A 578 -30.89 -1.28 -27.18
CA ASN A 578 -31.15 -2.22 -28.26
C ASN A 578 -32.65 -2.17 -28.66
N THR A 579 -32.95 -2.37 -29.94
CA THR A 579 -34.29 -2.77 -30.42
C THR A 579 -34.36 -4.31 -30.46
N ILE A 580 -35.54 -4.93 -30.37
CA ILE A 580 -35.71 -6.38 -30.15
C ILE A 580 -35.12 -7.23 -31.31
N GLY A 581 -34.15 -8.11 -31.04
CA GLY A 581 -33.44 -8.96 -32.02
C GLY A 581 -31.89 -8.92 -31.93
N ASN A 582 -31.20 -9.84 -32.63
CA ASN A 582 -29.73 -9.84 -32.74
C ASN A 582 -29.28 -8.66 -33.59
N TYR A 583 -28.53 -7.71 -33.00
CA TYR A 583 -28.09 -6.53 -33.74
C TYR A 583 -26.63 -6.18 -33.52
N LYS A 584 -26.04 -5.75 -34.62
CA LYS A 584 -24.83 -4.94 -34.68
C LYS A 584 -25.24 -3.47 -34.48
N ILE A 585 -24.88 -2.89 -33.34
CA ILE A 585 -25.11 -1.48 -33.04
C ILE A 585 -23.86 -0.69 -33.43
N GLU A 586 -24.00 0.21 -34.41
CA GLU A 586 -22.93 1.11 -34.84
C GLU A 586 -23.18 2.53 -34.32
N THR A 587 -22.19 3.12 -33.66
CA THR A 587 -22.31 4.44 -33.08
C THR A 587 -21.01 5.23 -33.17
N LYS A 588 -21.12 6.55 -33.31
CA LYS A 588 -19.98 7.46 -33.22
C LYS A 588 -19.88 8.07 -31.82
N ILE A 589 -18.67 8.12 -31.28
CA ILE A 589 -18.35 8.78 -30.01
C ILE A 589 -17.18 9.73 -30.26
N GLU A 590 -17.38 11.00 -29.93
CA GLU A 590 -16.31 11.99 -29.88
C GLU A 590 -15.60 11.91 -28.53
N SER A 591 -14.28 11.79 -28.51
CA SER A 591 -13.49 11.69 -27.27
C SER A 591 -13.51 12.96 -26.42
N LYS A 592 -13.85 14.12 -27.00
CA LYS A 592 -13.80 15.42 -26.33
C LYS A 592 -12.44 15.62 -25.64
N ALA A 593 -12.42 15.92 -24.35
CA ALA A 593 -11.19 16.15 -23.59
C ALA A 593 -10.46 14.86 -23.14
N VAL A 594 -10.96 13.66 -23.45
CA VAL A 594 -10.33 12.39 -23.05
C VAL A 594 -9.07 12.12 -23.87
N GLY A 595 -7.97 11.76 -23.20
CA GLY A 595 -6.75 11.32 -23.87
C GLY A 595 -5.63 12.38 -23.89
N LYS A 596 -5.50 13.18 -22.83
CA LYS A 596 -4.53 14.30 -22.77
C LYS A 596 -3.05 13.88 -22.69
N GLY A 597 -2.73 12.59 -22.84
CA GLY A 597 -1.36 12.06 -22.91
C GLY A 597 -0.88 11.38 -21.62
N MET A 598 0.42 11.11 -21.53
CA MET A 598 0.99 10.27 -20.44
C MET A 598 0.98 10.91 -19.05
N LEU A 599 0.82 12.24 -18.96
CA LEU A 599 0.76 12.98 -17.70
C LEU A 599 -0.66 13.02 -17.09
N SER A 600 -1.69 12.66 -17.86
CA SER A 600 -3.05 12.47 -17.36
C SER A 600 -3.32 11.01 -17.03
N TRP A 601 -4.46 10.75 -16.40
CA TRP A 601 -4.93 9.38 -16.21
C TRP A 601 -5.13 8.67 -17.56
N PRO A 602 -4.91 7.35 -17.60
CA PRO A 602 -5.04 6.60 -18.84
C PRO A 602 -6.48 6.59 -19.32
N SER A 603 -6.66 6.72 -20.63
CA SER A 603 -7.95 6.60 -21.29
C SER A 603 -8.40 5.14 -21.35
N MET A 604 -9.71 4.94 -21.17
CA MET A 604 -10.32 3.63 -21.08
C MET A 604 -11.67 3.62 -21.78
N LEU A 605 -11.94 2.55 -22.52
CA LEU A 605 -13.28 2.18 -22.94
C LEU A 605 -14.00 1.52 -21.77
N THR A 606 -15.12 2.07 -21.32
CA THR A 606 -15.93 1.54 -20.24
C THR A 606 -17.26 1.00 -20.75
N ILE A 607 -17.67 -0.16 -20.24
CA ILE A 607 -18.98 -0.78 -20.49
C ILE A 607 -19.64 -1.16 -19.16
N SER A 608 -20.96 -0.95 -19.06
CA SER A 608 -21.74 -1.33 -17.87
C SER A 608 -23.22 -1.54 -18.23
N ASN A 609 -23.89 -2.40 -17.44
CA ASN A 609 -25.34 -2.59 -17.47
C ASN A 609 -25.97 -2.06 -16.18
N ARG A 610 -26.36 -0.78 -16.19
CA ARG A 610 -26.90 -0.10 -14.98
C ARG A 610 -28.42 -0.15 -14.86
N TYR A 611 -29.13 -0.29 -15.98
CA TYR A 611 -30.58 -0.03 -16.00
C TYR A 611 -31.41 -1.24 -16.46
N SER A 612 -30.81 -2.27 -17.07
CA SER A 612 -31.57 -3.42 -17.55
C SER A 612 -31.58 -4.53 -16.54
N GLU A 613 -32.78 -5.01 -16.18
CA GLU A 613 -32.95 -6.19 -15.31
C GLU A 613 -32.37 -7.46 -15.95
N GLU A 614 -32.49 -7.58 -17.27
CA GLU A 614 -31.94 -8.69 -18.03
C GLU A 614 -30.41 -8.56 -18.19
N PRO A 615 -29.65 -9.67 -18.09
CA PRO A 615 -28.22 -9.69 -18.38
C PRO A 615 -27.94 -9.26 -19.83
N LEU A 616 -26.96 -8.37 -20.00
CA LEU A 616 -26.48 -7.94 -21.30
C LEU A 616 -25.49 -8.96 -21.86
N ILE A 617 -25.73 -9.47 -23.06
CA ILE A 617 -24.86 -10.46 -23.74
C ILE A 617 -24.17 -9.79 -24.92
N ILE A 618 -22.84 -9.72 -24.88
CA ILE A 618 -22.01 -9.07 -25.90
C ILE A 618 -21.14 -10.11 -26.59
N ASP A 619 -21.27 -10.19 -27.91
CA ASP A 619 -20.50 -11.09 -28.78
C ASP A 619 -19.17 -10.47 -29.17
N ALA A 620 -19.20 -9.20 -29.59
CA ALA A 620 -18.01 -8.49 -30.03
C ALA A 620 -18.09 -6.99 -29.80
N ILE A 621 -16.94 -6.36 -29.55
CA ILE A 621 -16.78 -4.91 -29.44
C ILE A 621 -15.60 -4.47 -30.29
N SER A 622 -15.79 -3.50 -31.20
CA SER A 622 -14.69 -2.87 -31.92
C SER A 622 -14.75 -1.36 -31.81
N VAL A 623 -13.58 -0.75 -31.73
CA VAL A 623 -13.40 0.71 -31.68
C VAL A 623 -12.35 1.06 -32.73
N THR A 624 -12.74 1.87 -33.70
CA THR A 624 -11.86 2.32 -34.78
C THR A 624 -11.86 3.84 -34.83
N LYS A 625 -10.67 4.45 -35.02
CA LYS A 625 -10.57 5.88 -35.29
C LYS A 625 -11.20 6.15 -36.66
N LEU A 626 -12.01 7.19 -36.78
CA LEU A 626 -12.65 7.51 -38.06
C LEU A 626 -11.57 7.70 -39.15
N GLY A 627 -11.67 6.95 -40.25
CA GLY A 627 -10.67 6.93 -41.33
C GLY A 627 -9.50 5.96 -41.15
N SER A 628 -9.43 5.23 -40.03
CA SER A 628 -8.49 4.12 -39.80
C SER A 628 -9.23 2.78 -39.79
N ASN A 629 -8.57 1.74 -40.31
CA ASN A 629 -9.07 0.36 -40.25
C ASN A 629 -8.50 -0.42 -39.05
N VAL A 630 -7.74 0.23 -38.17
CA VAL A 630 -7.14 -0.41 -37.01
C VAL A 630 -8.13 -0.44 -35.86
N ASN A 631 -8.54 -1.63 -35.44
CA ASN A 631 -9.30 -1.83 -34.21
C ASN A 631 -8.38 -1.64 -33.00
N LEU A 632 -8.76 -0.75 -32.09
CA LEU A 632 -8.02 -0.49 -30.86
C LEU A 632 -8.30 -1.53 -29.76
N VAL A 633 -9.48 -2.16 -29.82
CA VAL A 633 -9.89 -3.16 -28.81
C VAL A 633 -9.11 -4.45 -28.99
N LYS A 634 -8.47 -4.91 -27.92
CA LYS A 634 -7.81 -6.22 -27.84
C LYS A 634 -8.78 -7.25 -27.26
N ASN A 635 -8.68 -8.50 -27.74
CA ASN A 635 -9.59 -9.58 -27.33
C ASN A 635 -11.07 -9.16 -27.51
N ASN A 636 -11.40 -8.68 -28.72
CA ASN A 636 -12.69 -8.09 -29.06
C ASN A 636 -13.86 -9.08 -29.04
N ARG A 637 -13.58 -10.37 -29.19
CA ARG A 637 -14.57 -11.48 -29.20
C ARG A 637 -14.47 -12.38 -27.96
N PHE A 638 -13.77 -11.94 -26.92
CA PHE A 638 -13.64 -12.68 -25.65
C PHE A 638 -13.16 -14.15 -25.75
N GLU A 639 -12.49 -14.52 -26.85
CA GLU A 639 -11.94 -15.87 -27.07
C GLU A 639 -10.91 -16.27 -26.01
N LYS A 640 -10.26 -15.28 -25.39
CA LYS A 640 -9.26 -15.46 -24.34
C LYS A 640 -9.77 -15.02 -22.97
N GLY A 641 -11.06 -15.22 -22.69
CA GLY A 641 -11.68 -14.78 -21.43
C GLY A 641 -11.63 -13.27 -21.25
N ILE A 642 -11.35 -12.79 -20.04
CA ILE A 642 -11.22 -11.36 -19.73
C ILE A 642 -9.85 -10.76 -20.03
N ASN A 643 -8.98 -11.40 -20.81
CA ASN A 643 -7.67 -10.81 -21.13
C ASN A 643 -7.84 -9.42 -21.76
N HIS A 644 -7.08 -8.45 -21.23
CA HIS A 644 -7.14 -7.00 -21.48
C HIS A 644 -8.40 -6.27 -20.99
N TRP A 645 -9.34 -6.96 -20.37
CA TRP A 645 -10.52 -6.38 -19.74
C TRP A 645 -10.35 -6.45 -18.23
N PHE A 646 -10.57 -5.34 -17.55
CA PHE A 646 -10.47 -5.24 -16.10
C PHE A 646 -11.78 -4.72 -15.53
N PHE A 647 -12.19 -5.24 -14.38
CA PHE A 647 -13.45 -4.90 -13.72
C PHE A 647 -13.21 -3.96 -12.56
N TYR A 648 -14.21 -3.16 -12.24
CA TYR A 648 -14.13 -2.12 -11.23
C TYR A 648 -15.45 -1.99 -10.46
N ASN A 649 -15.32 -1.66 -9.18
CA ASN A 649 -16.41 -1.41 -8.24
C ASN A 649 -16.02 -0.22 -7.37
N ASP A 650 -16.59 0.95 -7.65
CA ASP A 650 -16.17 2.23 -7.10
C ASP A 650 -16.70 2.48 -5.68
N PHE A 651 -17.88 1.96 -5.37
CA PHE A 651 -18.63 2.35 -4.17
C PHE A 651 -18.81 1.20 -3.18
N SER A 652 -19.14 0.02 -3.67
CA SER A 652 -19.49 -1.13 -2.84
C SER A 652 -18.27 -2.00 -2.55
N HIS A 653 -17.70 -1.83 -1.36
CA HIS A 653 -16.43 -2.47 -0.96
C HIS A 653 -16.59 -3.57 0.12
N LEU A 654 -17.70 -3.58 0.87
CA LEU A 654 -17.93 -4.55 1.94
C LEU A 654 -18.10 -5.99 1.44
N PRO A 655 -18.78 -6.27 0.31
CA PRO A 655 -18.95 -7.65 -0.15
C PRO A 655 -17.66 -8.32 -0.64
N TRP A 656 -16.62 -7.53 -0.89
CA TRP A 656 -15.32 -8.02 -1.36
C TRP A 656 -14.29 -8.19 -0.24
N HIS A 657 -14.52 -7.56 0.94
CA HIS A 657 -13.52 -7.46 2.01
C HIS A 657 -14.13 -7.59 3.42
N ILE A 658 -13.43 -8.32 4.31
CA ILE A 658 -13.84 -8.47 5.72
C ILE A 658 -13.68 -7.15 6.50
N LYS A 659 -12.71 -6.30 6.13
CA LYS A 659 -12.42 -5.00 6.77
C LYS A 659 -12.14 -5.10 8.28
N ASN A 660 -11.50 -6.20 8.70
CA ASN A 660 -11.00 -6.42 10.05
C ASN A 660 -9.98 -7.57 10.02
N THR A 661 -8.71 -7.27 10.30
CA THR A 661 -7.60 -8.24 10.21
C THR A 661 -7.75 -9.36 11.22
N TYR A 662 -8.24 -9.05 12.43
CA TYR A 662 -8.41 -10.05 13.48
C TYR A 662 -9.52 -11.04 13.13
N LEU A 663 -10.66 -10.51 12.68
CA LEU A 663 -11.78 -11.32 12.18
C LEU A 663 -11.37 -12.09 10.94
N SER A 664 -10.57 -11.50 10.05
CA SER A 664 -10.09 -12.15 8.84
C SER A 664 -9.20 -13.36 9.13
N VAL A 665 -8.22 -13.22 10.03
CA VAL A 665 -7.38 -14.35 10.46
C VAL A 665 -8.23 -15.45 11.08
N TYR A 666 -9.19 -15.11 11.95
CA TYR A 666 -10.09 -16.09 12.56
C TYR A 666 -11.01 -16.76 11.53
N TYR A 667 -11.67 -15.98 10.67
CA TYR A 667 -12.62 -16.50 9.68
C TYR A 667 -11.92 -17.39 8.64
N GLN A 668 -10.73 -16.99 8.18
CA GLN A 668 -10.02 -17.68 7.09
C GLN A 668 -9.13 -18.82 7.59
N LEU A 669 -8.49 -18.71 8.77
CA LEU A 669 -7.54 -19.70 9.30
C LEU A 669 -7.97 -20.36 10.62
N GLY A 670 -9.12 -19.99 11.18
CA GLY A 670 -9.67 -20.58 12.40
C GLY A 670 -8.85 -20.32 13.66
N VAL A 671 -9.23 -20.99 14.75
CA VAL A 671 -8.53 -20.90 16.04
C VAL A 671 -7.08 -21.36 15.93
N ILE A 672 -6.79 -22.40 15.13
CA ILE A 672 -5.42 -22.89 14.93
C ILE A 672 -4.56 -21.81 14.26
N GLY A 673 -5.08 -21.13 13.25
CA GLY A 673 -4.41 -19.99 12.61
C GLY A 673 -4.07 -18.87 13.59
N CYS A 674 -5.03 -18.50 14.45
CA CYS A 674 -4.82 -17.51 15.51
C CYS A 674 -3.71 -17.92 16.47
N ILE A 675 -3.69 -19.17 16.92
CA ILE A 675 -2.65 -19.71 17.82
C ILE A 675 -1.28 -19.68 17.14
N LEU A 676 -1.19 -20.14 15.89
CA LEU A 676 0.06 -20.15 15.14
C LEU A 676 0.59 -18.73 14.90
N LEU A 677 -0.28 -17.79 14.53
CA LEU A 677 0.10 -16.38 14.39
C LEU A 677 0.58 -15.79 15.71
N PHE A 678 -0.09 -16.09 16.83
CA PHE A 678 0.35 -15.68 18.17
C PHE A 678 1.73 -16.26 18.51
N LEU A 679 1.98 -17.54 18.21
CA LEU A 679 3.28 -18.17 18.40
C LEU A 679 4.37 -17.51 17.54
N LEU A 680 4.07 -17.15 16.29
CA LEU A 680 5.00 -16.42 15.43
C LEU A 680 5.32 -15.03 16.02
N LEU A 681 4.32 -14.31 16.52
CA LEU A 681 4.50 -12.99 17.13
C LEU A 681 5.24 -13.06 18.48
N SER A 682 5.12 -14.17 19.21
CA SER A 682 5.79 -14.36 20.52
C SER A 682 7.32 -14.25 20.45
N CYS A 683 7.93 -14.46 19.28
CA CYS A 683 9.39 -14.34 19.12
C CYS A 683 9.91 -12.90 19.31
N LEU A 684 9.03 -11.89 19.22
CA LEU A 684 9.34 -10.47 19.38
C LEU A 684 9.46 -10.03 20.85
N GLN A 685 9.21 -10.93 21.79
CA GLN A 685 9.44 -10.72 23.21
C GLN A 685 10.89 -10.33 23.52
N ASN A 686 11.10 -9.71 24.69
CA ASN A 686 12.37 -9.08 25.01
C ASN A 686 13.48 -10.09 25.27
N LYS A 687 14.30 -10.36 24.24
CA LYS A 687 15.53 -11.16 24.35
C LYS A 687 16.73 -10.25 24.56
N LYS A 688 17.42 -10.43 25.70
CA LYS A 688 18.58 -9.60 26.09
C LYS A 688 19.83 -9.85 25.23
N ASP A 689 19.92 -11.02 24.59
CA ASP A 689 21.14 -11.48 23.91
C ASP A 689 21.13 -11.29 22.38
N LEU A 690 20.32 -10.37 21.85
CA LEU A 690 20.32 -10.05 20.42
C LEU A 690 21.51 -9.15 20.06
N PHE A 691 22.14 -9.40 18.91
CA PHE A 691 23.12 -8.47 18.33
C PHE A 691 22.44 -7.22 17.75
N ASP A 692 23.18 -6.12 17.61
CA ASP A 692 22.62 -4.79 17.36
C ASP A 692 21.81 -4.71 16.06
N GLU A 693 22.26 -5.39 15.00
CA GLU A 693 21.56 -5.46 13.72
C GLU A 693 20.19 -6.15 13.85
N LEU A 694 20.11 -7.23 14.64
CA LEU A 694 18.84 -7.91 14.94
C LEU A 694 17.93 -7.07 15.85
N LYS A 695 18.49 -6.23 16.72
CA LYS A 695 17.69 -5.28 17.51
C LYS A 695 16.98 -4.28 16.60
N ILE A 696 17.66 -3.79 15.56
CA ILE A 696 17.08 -2.86 14.58
C ILE A 696 15.94 -3.53 13.81
N LEU A 697 16.17 -4.75 13.31
CA LEU A 697 15.13 -5.52 12.63
C LEU A 697 13.92 -5.78 13.55
N ARG A 698 14.16 -6.05 14.84
CA ARG A 698 13.11 -6.23 15.86
C ARG A 698 12.30 -4.95 16.08
N ILE A 699 12.96 -3.80 16.20
CA ILE A 699 12.29 -2.50 16.40
C ILE A 699 11.40 -2.17 15.20
N MET A 700 11.93 -2.37 13.99
CA MET A 700 11.19 -2.16 12.75
C MET A 700 9.92 -3.04 12.71
N LEU A 701 10.06 -4.34 13.01
CA LEU A 701 8.94 -5.29 13.03
C LEU A 701 7.91 -4.97 14.11
N LEU A 702 8.35 -4.64 15.34
CA LEU A 702 7.45 -4.24 16.41
C LEU A 702 6.66 -2.98 16.04
N GLY A 703 7.33 -2.01 15.39
CA GLY A 703 6.67 -0.84 14.83
C GLY A 703 5.58 -1.23 13.84
N ALA A 704 5.95 -1.97 12.79
CA ALA A 704 5.01 -2.42 11.76
C ALA A 704 3.83 -3.22 12.35
N ILE A 705 4.07 -4.10 13.32
CA ILE A 705 3.01 -4.91 13.94
C ILE A 705 2.06 -4.05 14.79
N LEU A 706 2.57 -3.05 15.50
CA LEU A 706 1.72 -2.13 16.27
C LEU A 706 0.89 -1.24 15.33
N GLY A 707 1.45 -0.81 14.20
CA GLY A 707 0.72 -0.11 13.14
C GLY A 707 -0.35 -0.96 12.49
N PHE A 708 0.02 -2.13 11.97
CA PHE A 708 -0.92 -3.10 11.39
C PHE A 708 -1.97 -3.56 12.40
N GLY A 709 -1.63 -3.67 13.68
CA GLY A 709 -2.60 -3.94 14.75
C GLY A 709 -3.60 -2.80 14.91
N GLY A 710 -3.12 -1.55 14.98
CA GLY A 710 -3.99 -0.37 15.02
C GLY A 710 -4.88 -0.24 13.77
N PHE A 711 -4.32 -0.52 12.59
CA PHE A 711 -5.06 -0.54 11.33
C PHE A 711 -6.08 -1.69 11.26
N GLY A 712 -5.70 -2.85 11.79
CA GLY A 712 -6.43 -4.11 11.67
C GLY A 712 -7.79 -4.14 12.35
N PHE A 713 -8.11 -3.17 13.20
CA PHE A 713 -9.46 -3.01 13.76
C PHE A 713 -10.52 -2.64 12.71
N PHE A 714 -10.12 -1.93 11.64
CA PHE A 714 -11.06 -1.42 10.63
C PHE A 714 -10.69 -1.80 9.19
N GLY A 715 -9.61 -2.55 9.04
CA GLY A 715 -9.05 -2.94 7.74
C GLY A 715 -8.41 -4.32 7.76
N ASP A 716 -8.18 -4.86 6.57
CA ASP A 716 -7.43 -6.07 6.29
C ASP A 716 -6.45 -5.85 5.11
N PRO A 717 -5.20 -5.45 5.40
CA PRO A 717 -4.19 -5.25 4.38
C PRO A 717 -3.59 -6.57 3.86
N PHE A 718 -3.87 -7.71 4.52
CA PHE A 718 -3.31 -9.02 4.13
C PHE A 718 -4.03 -9.66 2.93
N ASP A 719 -5.19 -9.14 2.53
CA ASP A 719 -5.87 -9.50 1.28
C ASP A 719 -4.97 -9.28 0.04
N SER A 720 -4.00 -8.36 0.11
CA SER A 720 -3.05 -8.14 -0.96
C SER A 720 -1.81 -9.03 -0.83
N ALA A 721 -1.55 -9.83 -1.85
CA ALA A 721 -0.35 -10.66 -1.94
C ALA A 721 0.96 -9.83 -1.87
N LYS A 722 0.94 -8.58 -2.35
CA LYS A 722 2.10 -7.68 -2.33
C LYS A 722 2.49 -7.32 -0.89
N VAL A 723 1.50 -6.95 -0.07
CA VAL A 723 1.69 -6.58 1.34
C VAL A 723 2.05 -7.80 2.18
N SER A 724 1.28 -8.89 2.06
CA SER A 724 1.50 -10.10 2.85
C SER A 724 2.86 -10.73 2.56
N SER A 725 3.34 -10.73 1.29
CA SER A 725 4.68 -11.21 0.96
C SER A 725 5.78 -10.51 1.74
N LEU A 726 5.78 -9.17 1.77
CA LEU A 726 6.81 -8.40 2.45
C LEU A 726 6.69 -8.50 3.98
N PHE A 727 5.48 -8.41 4.51
CA PHE A 727 5.23 -8.51 5.96
C PHE A 727 5.64 -9.89 6.51
N PHE A 728 5.16 -10.98 5.90
CA PHE A 728 5.47 -12.33 6.36
C PHE A 728 6.92 -12.72 6.09
N MET A 729 7.56 -12.22 5.03
CA MET A 729 9.01 -12.38 4.85
C MET A 729 9.79 -11.85 6.06
N LEU A 730 9.46 -10.65 6.53
CA LEU A 730 10.14 -10.02 7.67
C LEU A 730 9.80 -10.73 8.99
N LEU A 731 8.52 -11.05 9.24
CA LEU A 731 8.09 -11.74 10.45
C LEU A 731 8.72 -13.14 10.57
N LEU A 732 8.61 -13.95 9.51
CA LEU A 732 9.09 -15.34 9.52
C LEU A 732 10.62 -15.40 9.55
N SER A 733 11.31 -14.46 8.90
CA SER A 733 12.77 -14.41 8.96
C SER A 733 13.26 -14.04 10.35
N PHE A 734 12.61 -13.09 11.03
CA PHE A 734 12.94 -12.76 12.41
C PHE A 734 12.67 -13.94 13.36
N TYR A 735 11.55 -14.64 13.19
CA TYR A 735 11.28 -15.87 13.93
C TYR A 735 12.42 -16.90 13.78
N GLN A 736 12.88 -17.14 12.54
CA GLN A 736 13.98 -18.07 12.27
C GLN A 736 15.34 -17.63 12.86
N LEU A 737 15.61 -16.32 12.90
CA LEU A 737 16.85 -15.76 13.43
C LEU A 737 16.90 -15.82 14.97
N THR A 738 15.79 -15.55 15.66
CA THR A 738 15.74 -15.47 17.14
C THR A 738 15.94 -16.79 17.87
N TYR A 739 15.69 -17.92 17.22
CA TYR A 739 15.89 -19.25 17.81
C TYR A 739 17.24 -19.88 17.41
N CYS A 740 18.10 -19.17 16.67
CA CYS A 740 19.43 -19.64 16.26
C CYS A 740 20.54 -18.60 16.51
N PRO A 741 20.95 -18.34 17.77
CA PRO A 741 21.94 -17.32 18.10
C PRO A 741 23.40 -17.65 17.70
N GLN A 742 23.65 -18.75 17.00
CA GLN A 742 25.00 -19.35 16.92
C GLN A 742 25.99 -18.73 15.93
N VAL A 743 25.74 -17.56 15.33
CA VAL A 743 26.78 -16.91 14.53
C VAL A 743 26.73 -15.40 14.79
N LYS A 744 27.70 -14.89 15.56
CA LYS A 744 28.09 -13.48 15.39
C LYS A 744 28.58 -13.36 13.95
N PRO A 745 27.99 -12.51 13.10
CA PRO A 745 28.56 -12.26 11.78
C PRO A 745 30.01 -11.82 11.97
N GLY A 746 30.94 -12.48 11.27
CA GLY A 746 32.34 -12.05 11.26
C GLY A 746 32.39 -10.62 10.75
N ARG A 747 33.03 -9.74 11.53
CA ARG A 747 33.28 -8.34 11.12
C ARG A 747 34.20 -8.28 9.92
#